data_AF-T0Q3N1-F1
#
_entry.id   AF-T0Q3N1-F1
#
_cell.length_a   1.000
_cell.length_b   1.000
_cell.length_c   1.000
_cell.angle_alpha   90.00
_cell.angle_beta   90.00
_cell.angle_gamma   90.00
#
_symmetry.space_group_name_H-M   'P 1'
#
loop_
_entity.id
_entity.type
_entity.pdbx_description
1 polymer ?
#
loop_
_entity_poly.entity_id
_entity_poly.type
_entity_poly.pdbx_seq_one_letter_code
_entity_poly.pdbx_strand_id
1 'polypeptide(L)'
;MGNEASTVHADGAATDLPASHRAMNILKMIEFSKDPRAGMLESRDQFGDLFLLESHLVSEKIAGFCGPELLAAFDDKLRDGSIVREGAFPPGVLALLGPIMSTIDGEEHDARKAAALEALTPARLDLYAPIIREIVEAEHASWAARGGAISLACLTRDMVFRIFLKVLYGVERHDGNKFRVLLDDFIVSIRRSSKHADPHGVRCRTQILDELIRPAIANAQARASNKTPVPSVIDCLVANGKMTPDVLETEAFHFLFAGFGGVACLATNILTAVATHPSARKDLLDARAEYVTKYDGDARWAHFHDLGYVNLFILEVKRFYVAGPTAVFGRTKTDLEIPTKNGVYKLPKGCLAAAGLEATNRHPDVWTDPNLFNPNRFRDLGHVRTTKPHAFCPHAFGESSHRRCAGEDLTTLILQSTVVSLYDFVWQMVPNQDYKLAVGSSTPTPVGQLMAVGFHRRTDDAVEIIGTVGSKADWKFLNLPEAKELVGTAMDLYDDARLDLWTRLMIKLIGKKQAVWDRPYANQILRIPQHQKPLPKITLIQTNIDIATEDEDWPNQPWLEIQQSNFLRDHAPFVDNFEHTWLPGEDMERYVMSKVGSMWPRVNVHWNDRYSDRALELLAFNGFGQHLLTKLPEAHDDGSYYGICLNFMKSLEVRPGYAKYGADAFFTSKGKVTKIIRGDIASRPGDSGWEYAKLCFRGSLQTKVTAVDHLLGIHATVANIMVVANREQLPPTHPLRRLIKPFTFRSVAINYGAGRALFWPKGMLQRAYALTDKGMKQTTQDAPAHRHNDAAVP
;
A
#
# COMPACT_ATOMS: atom_id res chain seq x y z
N MET A 1 20.56 -56.95 -25.88
CA MET A 1 19.20 -57.35 -26.28
C MET A 1 18.47 -56.08 -26.63
N GLY A 2 18.21 -55.86 -27.92
CA GLY A 2 17.63 -54.62 -28.43
C GLY A 2 16.16 -54.50 -28.05
N ASN A 3 15.74 -53.28 -27.72
CA ASN A 3 14.33 -52.90 -27.78
C ASN A 3 14.25 -51.76 -28.79
N GLU A 4 13.67 -52.10 -29.93
CA GLU A 4 13.31 -51.18 -31.00
C GLU A 4 12.32 -50.14 -30.49
N ALA A 5 12.60 -48.89 -30.83
CA ALA A 5 11.62 -47.83 -30.76
C ALA A 5 10.50 -48.16 -31.76
N SER A 6 9.32 -48.50 -31.24
CA SER A 6 8.11 -48.61 -32.04
C SER A 6 7.71 -47.19 -32.49
N THR A 7 8.02 -46.87 -33.74
CA THR A 7 7.41 -45.78 -34.48
C THR A 7 5.99 -46.20 -34.84
N VAL A 8 5.02 -45.74 -34.07
CA VAL A 8 3.61 -45.80 -34.48
C VAL A 8 3.45 -44.83 -35.66
N HIS A 9 3.52 -45.36 -36.87
CA HIS A 9 3.00 -44.70 -38.07
C HIS A 9 1.47 -44.63 -37.93
N ALA A 10 0.95 -43.41 -37.75
CA ALA A 10 -0.48 -43.14 -37.78
C ALA A 10 -0.95 -43.07 -39.24
N ASP A 11 -1.24 -44.21 -39.85
CA ASP A 11 -1.96 -44.34 -41.14
C ASP A 11 -3.48 -44.08 -40.97
N GLY A 12 -3.86 -43.10 -40.15
CA GLY A 12 -5.26 -42.74 -39.90
C GLY A 12 -5.66 -41.54 -40.74
N ALA A 13 -6.61 -41.70 -41.67
CA ALA A 13 -7.22 -40.58 -42.38
C ALA A 13 -7.75 -39.54 -41.37
N ALA A 14 -7.50 -38.24 -41.61
CA ALA A 14 -7.96 -37.19 -40.70
C ALA A 14 -9.49 -37.20 -40.56
N THR A 15 -9.96 -37.22 -39.32
CA THR A 15 -11.39 -37.33 -38.97
C THR A 15 -11.94 -36.02 -38.40
N ASP A 16 -13.25 -35.85 -38.37
CA ASP A 16 -13.86 -34.73 -37.65
C ASP A 16 -13.64 -34.85 -36.15
N LEU A 17 -13.62 -33.71 -35.43
CA LEU A 17 -13.60 -33.73 -33.97
C LEU A 17 -14.79 -34.55 -33.42
N PRO A 18 -14.58 -35.45 -32.45
CA PRO A 18 -15.65 -36.22 -31.83
C PRO A 18 -16.73 -35.31 -31.22
N ALA A 19 -17.98 -35.78 -31.17
CA ALA A 19 -19.09 -35.01 -30.58
C ALA A 19 -18.84 -34.60 -29.11
N SER A 20 -18.07 -35.40 -28.35
CA SER A 20 -17.67 -35.09 -26.98
C SER A 20 -16.69 -33.91 -26.88
N HIS A 21 -16.04 -33.52 -27.97
CA HIS A 21 -15.12 -32.39 -28.04
C HIS A 21 -15.76 -31.16 -28.71
N ARG A 22 -17.07 -31.21 -29.00
CA ARG A 22 -17.80 -30.18 -29.73
C ARG A 22 -18.97 -29.66 -28.92
N ALA A 23 -19.26 -28.37 -29.05
CA ALA A 23 -20.45 -27.75 -28.48
C ALA A 23 -21.22 -27.02 -29.57
N MET A 24 -22.47 -27.42 -29.82
CA MET A 24 -23.39 -26.69 -30.68
C MET A 24 -24.31 -25.79 -29.83
N ASN A 25 -23.75 -24.70 -29.29
CA ASN A 25 -24.44 -23.85 -28.31
C ASN A 25 -23.99 -22.38 -28.40
N ILE A 26 -24.89 -21.51 -28.86
CA ILE A 26 -24.61 -20.07 -28.96
C ILE A 26 -24.34 -19.42 -27.60
N LEU A 27 -24.95 -19.89 -26.52
CA LEU A 27 -24.73 -19.30 -25.19
C LEU A 27 -23.28 -19.51 -24.76
N LYS A 28 -22.70 -20.69 -25.01
CA LYS A 28 -21.29 -20.97 -24.69
C LYS A 28 -20.33 -20.11 -25.49
N MET A 29 -20.65 -19.83 -26.75
CA MET A 29 -19.87 -18.90 -27.59
C MET A 29 -19.95 -17.46 -27.08
N ILE A 30 -21.13 -17.01 -26.62
CA ILE A 30 -21.33 -15.69 -26.01
C ILE A 30 -20.56 -15.59 -24.70
N GLU A 31 -20.60 -16.63 -23.86
CA GLU A 31 -19.84 -16.71 -22.60
C GLU A 31 -18.33 -16.61 -22.88
N PHE A 32 -17.81 -17.41 -23.82
CA PHE A 32 -16.41 -17.33 -24.23
C PHE A 32 -16.04 -15.94 -24.76
N SER A 33 -16.92 -15.30 -25.54
CA SER A 33 -16.67 -13.96 -26.07
C SER A 33 -16.68 -12.87 -24.98
N LYS A 34 -17.48 -13.04 -23.91
CA LYS A 34 -17.58 -12.10 -22.79
C LYS A 34 -16.42 -12.25 -21.79
N ASP A 35 -16.04 -13.50 -21.50
CA ASP A 35 -14.92 -13.84 -20.64
C ASP A 35 -14.11 -15.00 -21.27
N PRO A 36 -13.18 -14.70 -22.19
CA PRO A 36 -12.37 -15.71 -22.84
C PRO A 36 -11.52 -16.53 -21.88
N ARG A 37 -11.22 -15.98 -20.69
CA ARG A 37 -10.44 -16.66 -19.66
C ARG A 37 -11.26 -17.79 -19.03
N ALA A 38 -12.43 -17.47 -18.49
CA ALA A 38 -13.33 -18.47 -17.91
C ALA A 38 -13.83 -19.45 -18.99
N GLY A 39 -14.21 -18.93 -20.15
CA GLY A 39 -14.68 -19.73 -21.28
C GLY A 39 -13.65 -20.76 -21.75
N MET A 40 -12.35 -20.41 -21.78
CA MET A 40 -11.29 -21.35 -22.14
C MET A 40 -11.14 -22.47 -21.10
N LEU A 41 -11.09 -22.13 -19.81
CA LEU A 41 -10.93 -23.11 -18.72
C LEU A 41 -12.10 -24.10 -18.69
N GLU A 42 -13.33 -23.59 -18.68
CA GLU A 42 -14.52 -24.43 -18.65
C GLU A 42 -14.67 -25.30 -19.90
N SER A 43 -14.34 -24.76 -21.08
CA SER A 43 -14.44 -25.53 -22.33
C SER A 43 -13.40 -26.64 -22.38
N ARG A 44 -12.17 -26.40 -21.90
CA ARG A 44 -11.15 -27.44 -21.76
C ARG A 44 -11.61 -28.54 -20.81
N ASP A 45 -12.15 -28.16 -19.65
CA ASP A 45 -12.60 -29.13 -18.64
C ASP A 45 -13.78 -29.98 -19.12
N GLN A 46 -14.65 -29.40 -19.97
CA GLN A 46 -15.84 -30.09 -20.48
C GLN A 46 -15.58 -30.89 -21.77
N PHE A 47 -14.76 -30.37 -22.68
CA PHE A 47 -14.62 -30.88 -24.05
C PHE A 47 -13.21 -31.39 -24.37
N GLY A 48 -12.29 -31.35 -23.42
CA GLY A 48 -10.91 -31.80 -23.59
C GLY A 48 -9.98 -30.74 -24.19
N ASP A 49 -8.75 -31.15 -24.47
CA ASP A 49 -7.65 -30.22 -24.75
C ASP A 49 -7.71 -29.57 -26.15
N LEU A 50 -8.33 -30.27 -27.11
CA LEU A 50 -8.73 -29.74 -28.41
C LEU A 50 -10.26 -29.76 -28.47
N PHE A 51 -10.88 -28.59 -28.63
CA PHE A 51 -12.35 -28.47 -28.70
C PHE A 51 -12.80 -27.50 -29.78
N LEU A 52 -14.06 -27.62 -30.21
CA LEU A 52 -14.68 -26.74 -31.20
C LEU A 52 -16.07 -26.28 -30.74
N LEU A 53 -16.25 -24.96 -30.57
CA LEU A 53 -17.53 -24.33 -30.24
C LEU A 53 -18.18 -23.78 -31.51
N GLU A 54 -19.45 -24.12 -31.71
CA GLU A 54 -20.22 -23.85 -32.92
C GLU A 54 -21.65 -23.41 -32.59
N SER A 55 -22.33 -22.84 -33.59
CA SER A 55 -23.74 -22.48 -33.51
C SER A 55 -24.42 -22.61 -34.87
N HIS A 56 -25.72 -22.92 -34.88
CA HIS A 56 -26.57 -22.81 -36.07
C HIS A 56 -26.96 -21.36 -36.40
N LEU A 57 -26.76 -20.42 -35.49
CA LEU A 57 -27.23 -19.03 -35.59
C LEU A 57 -26.15 -18.05 -36.05
N VAL A 58 -24.87 -18.41 -35.91
CA VAL A 58 -23.73 -17.60 -36.34
C VAL A 58 -22.71 -18.46 -37.07
N SER A 59 -22.03 -17.88 -38.07
CA SER A 59 -21.01 -18.58 -38.85
C SER A 59 -19.66 -18.69 -38.13
N GLU A 60 -19.45 -17.89 -37.08
CA GLU A 60 -18.23 -17.92 -36.28
C GLU A 60 -18.08 -19.28 -35.58
N LYS A 61 -16.85 -19.80 -35.53
CA LYS A 61 -16.49 -21.01 -34.80
C LYS A 61 -15.26 -20.72 -33.95
N ILE A 62 -15.14 -21.35 -32.79
CA ILE A 62 -14.02 -21.15 -31.86
C ILE A 62 -13.35 -22.49 -31.58
N ALA A 63 -12.08 -22.62 -31.93
CA ALA A 63 -11.27 -23.81 -31.64
C ALA A 63 -10.30 -23.52 -30.48
N GLY A 64 -10.33 -24.34 -29.44
CA GLY A 64 -9.41 -24.22 -28.31
C GLY A 64 -8.27 -25.21 -28.38
N PHE A 65 -7.05 -24.75 -28.05
CA PHE A 65 -5.83 -25.55 -28.00
C PHE A 65 -5.22 -25.44 -26.61
N CYS A 66 -5.23 -26.54 -25.85
CA CYS A 66 -4.72 -26.61 -24.48
C CYS A 66 -3.69 -27.73 -24.32
N GLY A 67 -2.76 -27.56 -23.39
CA GLY A 67 -1.68 -28.52 -23.18
C GLY A 67 -0.51 -28.34 -24.15
N PRO A 68 0.66 -28.92 -23.85
CA PRO A 68 1.92 -28.58 -24.51
C PRO A 68 1.97 -28.97 -25.99
N GLU A 69 1.46 -30.16 -26.34
CA GLU A 69 1.44 -30.68 -27.71
C GLU A 69 0.57 -29.80 -28.63
N LEU A 70 -0.61 -29.40 -28.17
CA LEU A 70 -1.53 -28.58 -28.95
C LEU A 70 -1.10 -27.13 -29.03
N LEU A 71 -0.45 -26.60 -27.99
CA LEU A 71 0.18 -25.28 -28.07
C LEU A 71 1.35 -25.27 -29.06
N ALA A 72 2.14 -26.35 -29.13
CA ALA A 72 3.19 -26.48 -30.14
C ALA A 72 2.58 -26.56 -31.56
N ALA A 73 1.53 -27.36 -31.75
CA ALA A 73 0.83 -27.42 -33.03
C ALA A 73 0.24 -26.06 -33.45
N PHE A 74 -0.34 -25.30 -32.51
CA PHE A 74 -0.83 -23.94 -32.78
C PHE A 74 0.32 -22.99 -33.17
N ASP A 75 1.46 -23.07 -32.48
CA ASP A 75 2.67 -22.28 -32.77
C ASP A 75 3.23 -22.59 -34.17
N ASP A 76 3.31 -23.87 -34.54
CA ASP A 76 3.74 -24.31 -35.86
C ASP A 76 2.80 -23.79 -36.96
N LYS A 77 1.48 -23.83 -36.71
CA LYS A 77 0.47 -23.30 -37.65
C LYS A 77 0.46 -21.78 -37.74
N LEU A 78 0.87 -21.08 -36.69
CA LEU A 78 1.15 -19.65 -36.78
C LEU A 78 2.38 -19.38 -37.65
N ARG A 79 3.42 -20.23 -37.55
CA ARG A 79 4.68 -20.07 -38.30
C ARG A 79 4.53 -20.37 -39.78
N ASP A 80 3.75 -21.38 -40.14
CA ASP A 80 3.50 -21.75 -41.55
C ASP A 80 2.41 -20.88 -42.23
N GLY A 81 1.77 -19.96 -41.48
CA GLY A 81 0.75 -19.04 -41.97
C GLY A 81 -0.65 -19.66 -42.11
N SER A 82 -0.85 -20.92 -41.69
CA SER A 82 -2.16 -21.57 -41.69
C SER A 82 -3.09 -21.00 -40.62
N ILE A 83 -2.53 -20.45 -39.53
CA ILE A 83 -3.20 -19.59 -38.55
C ILE A 83 -2.57 -18.19 -38.66
N VAL A 84 -3.39 -17.15 -38.68
CA VAL A 84 -2.93 -15.75 -38.74
C VAL A 84 -3.61 -14.89 -37.66
N ARG A 85 -3.05 -13.73 -37.32
CA ARG A 85 -3.67 -12.72 -36.43
C ARG A 85 -4.75 -11.90 -37.13
N GLU A 86 -4.71 -11.83 -38.47
CA GLU A 86 -5.73 -11.14 -39.26
C GLU A 86 -7.12 -11.71 -38.96
N GLY A 87 -8.02 -10.85 -38.48
CA GLY A 87 -9.39 -11.24 -38.11
C GLY A 87 -9.52 -12.03 -36.79
N ALA A 88 -8.45 -12.14 -36.00
CA ALA A 88 -8.47 -12.81 -34.69
C ALA A 88 -8.94 -11.89 -33.55
N PHE A 89 -8.90 -10.58 -33.75
CA PHE A 89 -9.32 -9.57 -32.77
C PHE A 89 -10.60 -8.86 -33.20
N PRO A 90 -11.44 -8.43 -32.24
CA PRO A 90 -12.61 -7.62 -32.56
C PRO A 90 -12.21 -6.28 -33.24
N PRO A 91 -12.96 -5.82 -34.26
CA PRO A 91 -12.60 -4.62 -35.02
C PRO A 91 -12.41 -3.36 -34.18
N GLY A 92 -13.25 -3.15 -33.16
CA GLY A 92 -13.12 -1.99 -32.27
C GLY A 92 -11.88 -2.06 -31.37
N VAL A 93 -11.43 -3.27 -31.00
CA VAL A 93 -10.20 -3.47 -30.23
C VAL A 93 -9.00 -3.17 -31.13
N LEU A 94 -9.01 -3.66 -32.38
CA LEU A 94 -7.98 -3.32 -33.37
C LEU A 94 -7.90 -1.83 -33.64
N ALA A 95 -9.04 -1.14 -33.78
CA ALA A 95 -9.09 0.30 -33.95
C ALA A 95 -8.54 1.07 -32.74
N LEU A 96 -8.67 0.52 -31.52
CA LEU A 96 -8.13 1.12 -30.30
C LEU A 96 -6.63 0.87 -30.11
N LEU A 97 -6.16 -0.36 -30.37
CA LEU A 97 -4.77 -0.76 -30.16
C LEU A 97 -3.85 -0.27 -31.30
N GLY A 98 -4.34 -0.32 -32.54
CA GLY A 98 -3.52 -0.18 -33.74
C GLY A 98 -2.72 -1.46 -34.06
N PRO A 99 -1.88 -1.42 -35.11
CA PRO A 99 -1.10 -2.57 -35.58
C PRO A 99 0.12 -2.80 -34.68
N ILE A 100 -0.10 -3.22 -33.44
CA ILE A 100 0.96 -3.61 -32.49
C ILE A 100 1.48 -5.02 -32.81
N MET A 101 2.70 -5.37 -32.37
CA MET A 101 3.28 -6.72 -32.56
C MET A 101 2.31 -7.87 -32.25
N SER A 102 1.48 -7.75 -31.20
CA SER A 102 0.51 -8.80 -30.84
C SER A 102 -0.66 -8.94 -31.83
N THR A 103 -0.80 -8.08 -32.83
CA THR A 103 -1.92 -8.08 -33.79
C THR A 103 -1.49 -8.35 -35.23
N ILE A 104 -0.19 -8.52 -35.48
CA ILE A 104 0.40 -8.66 -36.80
C ILE A 104 1.23 -9.96 -36.94
N ASP A 105 1.58 -10.29 -38.19
CA ASP A 105 2.29 -11.50 -38.60
C ASP A 105 3.46 -11.20 -39.55
N GLY A 106 4.23 -12.23 -39.89
CA GLY A 106 5.22 -12.21 -40.96
C GLY A 106 6.44 -11.35 -40.67
N GLU A 107 7.11 -10.93 -41.74
CA GLU A 107 8.38 -10.20 -41.67
C GLU A 107 8.28 -8.91 -40.84
N GLU A 108 7.12 -8.23 -40.87
CA GLU A 108 6.91 -7.02 -40.07
C GLU A 108 6.88 -7.32 -38.57
N HIS A 109 6.19 -8.40 -38.16
CA HIS A 109 6.24 -8.87 -36.78
C HIS A 109 7.68 -9.20 -36.38
N ASP A 110 8.37 -10.00 -37.19
CA ASP A 110 9.69 -10.52 -36.88
C ASP A 110 10.74 -9.41 -36.77
N ALA A 111 10.68 -8.40 -37.65
CA ALA A 111 11.55 -7.22 -37.60
C ALA A 111 11.34 -6.40 -36.32
N ARG A 112 10.08 -6.11 -35.96
CA ARG A 112 9.76 -5.38 -34.72
C ARG A 112 10.16 -6.17 -33.48
N LYS A 113 9.95 -7.48 -33.51
CA LYS A 113 10.30 -8.40 -32.43
C LYS A 113 11.80 -8.45 -32.20
N ALA A 114 12.59 -8.60 -33.27
CA ALA A 114 14.04 -8.58 -33.21
C ALA A 114 14.57 -7.26 -32.62
N ALA A 115 14.04 -6.12 -33.07
CA ALA A 115 14.40 -4.80 -32.53
C ALA A 115 14.08 -4.67 -31.03
N ALA A 116 12.93 -5.17 -30.58
CA ALA A 116 12.57 -5.17 -29.16
C ALA A 116 13.48 -6.07 -28.31
N LEU A 117 13.86 -7.25 -28.81
CA LEU A 117 14.79 -8.16 -28.12
C LEU A 117 16.19 -7.58 -27.98
N GLU A 118 16.66 -6.81 -28.96
CA GLU A 118 17.96 -6.11 -28.89
C GLU A 118 18.02 -5.08 -27.75
N ALA A 119 16.88 -4.47 -27.41
CA ALA A 119 16.76 -3.55 -26.28
C ALA A 119 16.64 -4.26 -24.92
N LEU A 120 16.52 -5.59 -24.91
CA LEU A 120 16.26 -6.43 -23.74
C LEU A 120 17.25 -7.61 -23.63
N THR A 121 18.43 -7.49 -24.25
CA THR A 121 19.51 -8.48 -24.11
C THR A 121 20.04 -8.51 -22.67
N PRO A 122 20.73 -9.60 -22.24
CA PRO A 122 21.36 -9.66 -20.92
C PRO A 122 22.23 -8.43 -20.61
N ALA A 123 23.07 -8.01 -21.56
CA ALA A 123 23.91 -6.82 -21.41
C ALA A 123 23.10 -5.52 -21.25
N ARG A 124 21.90 -5.41 -21.84
CA ARG A 124 21.01 -4.27 -21.61
C ARG A 124 20.33 -4.34 -20.24
N LEU A 125 19.91 -5.53 -19.82
CA LEU A 125 19.32 -5.74 -18.50
C LEU A 125 20.31 -5.39 -17.38
N ASP A 126 21.61 -5.68 -17.55
CA ASP A 126 22.66 -5.28 -16.61
C ASP A 126 22.75 -3.75 -16.45
N LEU A 127 22.45 -2.99 -17.50
CA LEU A 127 22.39 -1.53 -17.43
C LEU A 127 21.11 -1.02 -16.76
N TYR A 128 20.02 -1.77 -16.83
CA TYR A 128 18.75 -1.42 -16.17
C TYR A 128 18.70 -1.84 -14.71
N ALA A 129 19.45 -2.88 -14.31
CA ALA A 129 19.43 -3.41 -12.95
C ALA A 129 19.74 -2.37 -11.86
N PRO A 130 20.76 -1.49 -12.00
CA PRO A 130 21.01 -0.43 -11.01
C PRO A 130 19.84 0.57 -10.89
N ILE A 131 19.16 0.86 -12.00
CA ILE A 131 18.01 1.78 -12.03
C ILE A 131 16.82 1.14 -11.29
N ILE A 132 16.56 -0.14 -11.56
CA ILE A 132 15.50 -0.90 -10.89
C ILE A 132 15.78 -0.99 -9.39
N ARG A 133 17.02 -1.31 -9.02
CA ARG A 133 17.49 -1.33 -7.64
C ARG A 133 17.20 -0.01 -6.92
N GLU A 134 17.67 1.10 -7.49
CA GLU A 134 17.51 2.44 -6.92
C GLU A 134 16.03 2.75 -6.62
N ILE A 135 15.14 2.48 -7.60
CA ILE A 135 13.71 2.72 -7.44
C ILE A 135 13.12 1.82 -6.36
N VAL A 136 13.40 0.52 -6.39
CA VAL A 136 12.82 -0.44 -5.43
C VAL A 136 13.29 -0.12 -4.00
N GLU A 137 14.58 0.14 -3.79
CA GLU A 137 15.13 0.51 -2.48
C GLU A 137 14.53 1.83 -1.98
N ALA A 138 14.42 2.85 -2.84
CA ALA A 138 13.82 4.13 -2.48
C ALA A 138 12.33 3.99 -2.14
N GLU A 139 11.56 3.23 -2.92
CA GLU A 139 10.14 3.02 -2.69
C GLU A 139 9.91 2.24 -1.39
N HIS A 140 10.58 1.11 -1.16
CA HIS A 140 10.43 0.39 0.11
C HIS A 140 10.92 1.21 1.32
N ALA A 141 11.98 2.00 1.16
CA ALA A 141 12.41 2.94 2.21
C ALA A 141 11.34 4.00 2.49
N SER A 142 10.67 4.53 1.47
CA SER A 142 9.55 5.45 1.63
C SER A 142 8.35 4.78 2.30
N TRP A 143 8.08 3.50 2.02
CA TRP A 143 7.00 2.77 2.71
C TRP A 143 7.32 2.60 4.20
N ALA A 144 8.58 2.37 4.54
CA ALA A 144 9.06 2.30 5.92
C ALA A 144 9.02 3.65 6.63
N ALA A 145 9.42 4.73 5.93
CA ALA A 145 9.28 6.09 6.44
C ALA A 145 7.82 6.45 6.65
N ARG A 146 6.93 5.99 5.75
CA ARG A 146 5.47 6.19 5.82
C ARG A 146 4.86 5.60 7.10
N GLY A 147 5.31 4.46 7.61
CA GLY A 147 4.67 3.85 8.78
C GLY A 147 3.13 3.72 8.65
N GLY A 148 2.42 3.63 9.78
CA GLY A 148 0.96 3.55 9.78
C GLY A 148 0.42 2.30 9.05
N ALA A 149 -0.75 2.44 8.42
CA ALA A 149 -1.37 1.42 7.57
C ALA A 149 -1.22 1.77 6.08
N ILE A 150 -0.78 0.82 5.26
CA ILE A 150 -0.51 1.01 3.83
C ILE A 150 -1.10 -0.14 3.01
N SER A 151 -1.52 0.15 1.77
CA SER A 151 -1.84 -0.90 0.80
C SER A 151 -0.56 -1.27 0.06
N LEU A 152 -0.05 -2.48 0.32
CA LEU A 152 1.11 -2.96 -0.42
C LEU A 152 0.78 -3.16 -1.90
N ALA A 153 -0.44 -3.59 -2.24
CA ALA A 153 -0.84 -3.76 -3.65
C ALA A 153 -0.82 -2.44 -4.43
N CYS A 154 -1.35 -1.35 -3.87
CA CYS A 154 -1.31 -0.04 -4.52
C CYS A 154 0.12 0.49 -4.65
N LEU A 155 0.91 0.40 -3.58
CA LEU A 155 2.27 0.91 -3.56
C LEU A 155 3.22 0.11 -4.47
N THR A 156 3.10 -1.23 -4.51
CA THR A 156 3.84 -2.06 -5.47
C THR A 156 3.51 -1.69 -6.91
N ARG A 157 2.23 -1.38 -7.20
CA ARG A 157 1.83 -0.93 -8.53
C ARG A 157 2.42 0.43 -8.89
N ASP A 158 2.47 1.38 -7.95
CA ASP A 158 3.12 2.68 -8.15
C ASP A 158 4.63 2.51 -8.40
N MET A 159 5.30 1.67 -7.61
CA MET A 159 6.71 1.33 -7.77
C MET A 159 7.00 0.75 -9.17
N VAL A 160 6.21 -0.23 -9.62
CA VAL A 160 6.37 -0.81 -10.96
C VAL A 160 6.14 0.22 -12.06
N PHE A 161 5.18 1.13 -11.89
CA PHE A 161 4.96 2.21 -12.86
C PHE A 161 6.19 3.11 -12.98
N ARG A 162 6.80 3.51 -11.85
CA ARG A 162 8.05 4.30 -11.85
C ARG A 162 9.20 3.59 -12.53
N ILE A 163 9.35 2.27 -12.29
CA ILE A 163 10.33 1.45 -13.00
C ILE A 163 10.10 1.51 -14.51
N PHE A 164 8.86 1.36 -14.96
CA PHE A 164 8.52 1.42 -16.38
C PHE A 164 8.88 2.76 -17.00
N LEU A 165 8.64 3.87 -16.31
CA LEU A 165 8.97 5.17 -16.86
C LEU A 165 10.47 5.42 -16.98
N LYS A 166 11.27 4.99 -16.00
CA LYS A 166 12.72 5.16 -16.06
C LYS A 166 13.36 4.16 -17.04
N VAL A 167 12.98 2.88 -16.99
CA VAL A 167 13.58 1.81 -17.81
C VAL A 167 13.07 1.81 -19.25
N LEU A 168 11.78 2.03 -19.50
CA LEU A 168 11.28 2.06 -20.87
C LEU A 168 11.54 3.40 -21.56
N TYR A 169 11.33 4.51 -20.85
CA TYR A 169 11.27 5.84 -21.47
C TYR A 169 12.38 6.80 -21.05
N GLY A 170 13.22 6.45 -20.07
CA GLY A 170 14.26 7.34 -19.55
C GLY A 170 13.70 8.59 -18.88
N VAL A 171 12.51 8.50 -18.27
CA VAL A 171 11.80 9.62 -17.63
C VAL A 171 12.03 9.60 -16.12
N GLU A 172 12.72 10.61 -15.59
CA GLU A 172 13.04 10.71 -14.15
C GLU A 172 11.97 11.43 -13.31
N ARG A 173 11.37 12.51 -13.84
CA ARG A 173 10.35 13.33 -13.15
C ARG A 173 9.08 13.38 -13.96
N HIS A 174 7.98 13.01 -13.34
CA HIS A 174 6.66 13.03 -13.95
C HIS A 174 5.59 13.00 -12.83
N ASP A 175 4.39 13.47 -13.15
CA ASP A 175 3.22 13.32 -12.28
C ASP A 175 2.64 11.89 -12.44
N GLY A 176 3.27 10.92 -11.77
CA GLY A 176 3.00 9.47 -11.93
C GLY A 176 1.58 9.03 -11.73
N ASN A 177 0.81 9.76 -10.93
CA ASN A 177 -0.59 9.45 -10.75
C ASN A 177 -1.42 9.72 -12.00
N LYS A 178 -1.12 10.78 -12.78
CA LYS A 178 -1.89 11.12 -13.98
C LYS A 178 -1.81 10.00 -15.03
N PHE A 179 -0.61 9.61 -15.43
CA PHE A 179 -0.43 8.63 -16.50
C PHE A 179 -0.86 7.23 -16.10
N ARG A 180 -0.71 6.85 -14.81
CA ARG A 180 -1.21 5.57 -14.31
C ARG A 180 -2.74 5.50 -14.40
N VAL A 181 -3.44 6.56 -14.00
CA VAL A 181 -4.92 6.61 -14.09
C VAL A 181 -5.38 6.52 -15.55
N LEU A 182 -4.75 7.27 -16.46
CA LEU A 182 -5.05 7.18 -17.90
C LEU A 182 -4.82 5.77 -18.46
N LEU A 183 -3.79 5.08 -17.98
CA LEU A 183 -3.49 3.71 -18.41
C LEU A 183 -4.52 2.70 -17.87
N ASP A 184 -4.93 2.83 -16.62
CA ASP A 184 -6.00 2.02 -16.02
C ASP A 184 -7.32 2.20 -16.80
N ASP A 185 -7.68 3.46 -17.10
CA ASP A 185 -8.87 3.81 -17.89
C ASP A 185 -8.80 3.26 -19.33
N PHE A 186 -7.62 3.31 -19.94
CA PHE A 186 -7.37 2.69 -21.25
C PHE A 186 -7.60 1.17 -21.22
N ILE A 187 -7.07 0.46 -20.22
CA ILE A 187 -7.22 -1.00 -20.07
C ILE A 187 -8.70 -1.37 -19.89
N VAL A 188 -9.45 -0.61 -19.09
CA VAL A 188 -10.90 -0.82 -18.93
C VAL A 188 -11.63 -0.61 -20.26
N SER A 189 -11.22 0.38 -21.05
CA SER A 189 -11.81 0.73 -22.35
C SER A 189 -11.63 -0.37 -23.40
N ILE A 190 -10.58 -1.21 -23.32
CA ILE A 190 -10.38 -2.36 -24.23
C ILE A 190 -11.61 -3.30 -24.21
N ARG A 191 -12.15 -3.57 -23.02
CA ARG A 191 -13.31 -4.47 -22.83
C ARG A 191 -14.61 -3.91 -23.39
N ARG A 192 -14.69 -2.59 -23.49
CA ARG A 192 -15.83 -1.85 -24.04
C ARG A 192 -15.73 -1.68 -25.55
N SER A 193 -14.61 -2.11 -26.16
CA SER A 193 -14.27 -1.83 -27.55
C SER A 193 -14.55 -2.98 -28.52
N SER A 194 -15.50 -3.90 -28.23
CA SER A 194 -15.70 -5.07 -29.10
C SER A 194 -16.11 -4.70 -30.54
N LYS A 195 -17.05 -3.78 -30.72
CA LYS A 195 -17.54 -3.36 -32.04
C LYS A 195 -16.86 -2.10 -32.56
N HIS A 196 -16.74 -1.07 -31.72
CA HIS A 196 -16.13 0.21 -32.03
C HIS A 196 -15.16 0.57 -30.92
N ALA A 197 -14.08 1.28 -31.22
CA ALA A 197 -13.17 1.77 -30.20
C ALA A 197 -13.92 2.66 -29.21
N ASP A 198 -13.77 2.41 -27.90
CA ASP A 198 -14.33 3.27 -26.86
C ASP A 198 -13.69 4.67 -26.97
N PRO A 199 -14.48 5.74 -27.20
CA PRO A 199 -13.95 7.09 -27.33
C PRO A 199 -13.11 7.53 -26.12
N HIS A 200 -13.41 7.02 -24.92
CA HIS A 200 -12.62 7.32 -23.73
C HIS A 200 -11.23 6.70 -23.80
N GLY A 201 -11.12 5.44 -24.23
CA GLY A 201 -9.84 4.77 -24.46
C GLY A 201 -9.00 5.48 -25.53
N VAL A 202 -9.64 5.93 -26.61
CA VAL A 202 -8.95 6.71 -27.67
C VAL A 202 -8.36 8.01 -27.09
N ARG A 203 -9.12 8.73 -26.25
CA ARG A 203 -8.63 9.95 -25.57
C ARG A 203 -7.47 9.63 -24.62
N CYS A 204 -7.56 8.58 -23.82
CA CYS A 204 -6.51 8.18 -22.89
C CYS A 204 -5.21 7.83 -23.65
N ARG A 205 -5.32 7.02 -24.71
CA ARG A 205 -4.19 6.69 -25.59
C ARG A 205 -3.56 7.94 -26.19
N THR A 206 -4.37 8.85 -26.73
CA THR A 206 -3.89 10.10 -27.32
C THR A 206 -3.13 10.95 -26.29
N GLN A 207 -3.68 11.14 -25.10
CA GLN A 207 -2.99 11.90 -24.04
C GLN A 207 -1.67 11.26 -23.59
N ILE A 208 -1.63 9.93 -23.46
CA ILE A 208 -0.38 9.23 -23.13
C ILE A 208 0.65 9.41 -24.27
N LEU A 209 0.23 9.34 -25.52
CA LEU A 209 1.11 9.56 -26.67
C LEU A 209 1.68 10.98 -26.70
N ASP A 210 0.80 11.98 -26.57
CA ASP A 210 1.13 13.40 -26.68
C ASP A 210 2.03 13.87 -25.53
N GLU A 211 1.74 13.44 -24.31
CA GLU A 211 2.36 14.01 -23.11
C GLU A 211 3.48 13.15 -22.50
N LEU A 212 3.56 11.86 -22.84
CA LEU A 212 4.58 10.95 -22.31
C LEU A 212 5.47 10.37 -23.41
N ILE A 213 4.89 9.66 -24.39
CA ILE A 213 5.67 8.84 -25.32
C ILE A 213 6.40 9.66 -26.37
N ARG A 214 5.73 10.59 -27.06
CA ARG A 214 6.39 11.45 -28.07
C ARG A 214 7.48 12.33 -27.45
N PRO A 215 7.27 12.97 -26.28
CA PRO A 215 8.35 13.66 -25.58
C PRO A 215 9.52 12.74 -25.22
N ALA A 216 9.26 11.51 -24.76
CA ALA A 216 10.33 10.55 -24.46
C ALA A 216 11.15 10.16 -25.71
N ILE A 217 10.49 9.93 -26.85
CA ILE A 217 11.16 9.64 -28.13
C ILE A 217 12.01 10.84 -28.58
N ALA A 218 11.45 12.06 -28.54
CA ALA A 218 12.18 13.27 -28.91
C ALA A 218 13.42 13.49 -28.02
N ASN A 219 13.29 13.25 -26.70
CA ASN A 219 14.41 13.33 -25.78
C ASN A 219 15.48 12.27 -26.06
N ALA A 220 15.09 11.04 -26.38
CA ALA A 220 16.01 9.99 -26.79
C ALA A 220 16.74 10.31 -28.10
N GLN A 221 16.05 10.90 -29.08
CA GLN A 221 16.65 11.37 -30.33
C GLN A 221 17.66 12.51 -30.08
N ALA A 222 17.34 13.45 -29.19
CA ALA A 222 18.25 14.52 -28.79
C ALA A 222 19.50 13.96 -28.09
N ARG A 223 19.32 13.01 -27.15
CA ARG A 223 20.42 12.30 -26.48
C ARG A 223 21.30 11.52 -27.45
N ALA A 224 20.70 10.81 -28.40
CA ALA A 224 21.44 10.10 -29.45
C ALA A 224 22.28 11.07 -30.29
N SER A 225 21.71 12.20 -30.70
CA SER A 225 22.41 13.25 -31.46
C SER A 225 23.58 13.86 -30.67
N ASN A 226 23.39 14.05 -29.37
CA ASN A 226 24.40 14.61 -28.46
C ASN A 226 25.36 13.55 -27.89
N LYS A 227 25.29 12.28 -28.33
CA LYS A 227 26.09 11.15 -27.82
C LYS A 227 26.01 10.98 -26.29
N THR A 228 24.84 11.22 -25.71
CA THR A 228 24.56 11.12 -24.28
C THR A 228 23.34 10.21 -23.99
N PRO A 229 23.31 8.97 -24.52
CA PRO A 229 22.18 8.07 -24.29
C PRO A 229 22.09 7.68 -22.82
N VAL A 230 20.86 7.50 -22.33
CA VAL A 230 20.61 6.91 -21.00
C VAL A 230 20.24 5.43 -21.15
N PRO A 231 20.41 4.61 -20.09
CA PRO A 231 19.95 3.23 -20.11
C PRO A 231 18.42 3.13 -20.12
N SER A 232 17.81 3.26 -21.30
CA SER A 232 16.38 3.04 -21.52
C SER A 232 16.11 2.23 -22.80
N VAL A 233 14.96 1.57 -22.85
CA VAL A 233 14.51 0.81 -24.03
C VAL A 233 14.32 1.74 -25.22
N ILE A 234 13.69 2.91 -25.05
CA ILE A 234 13.51 3.86 -26.15
C ILE A 234 14.86 4.39 -26.66
N ASP A 235 15.84 4.69 -25.80
CA ASP A 235 17.17 5.12 -26.25
C ASP A 235 17.82 4.04 -27.12
N CYS A 236 17.68 2.77 -26.75
CA CYS A 236 18.19 1.65 -27.55
C CYS A 236 17.48 1.53 -28.91
N LEU A 237 16.15 1.65 -28.94
CA LEU A 237 15.35 1.54 -30.17
C LEU A 237 15.56 2.74 -31.12
N VAL A 238 15.72 3.94 -30.57
CA VAL A 238 16.08 5.12 -31.35
C VAL A 238 17.49 4.95 -31.94
N ALA A 239 18.45 4.48 -31.14
CA ALA A 239 19.84 4.32 -31.59
C ALA A 239 20.00 3.22 -32.65
N ASN A 240 19.22 2.13 -32.60
CA ASN A 240 19.31 1.07 -33.59
C ASN A 240 18.61 1.43 -34.92
N GLY A 241 17.68 2.39 -34.92
CA GLY A 241 17.00 2.89 -36.12
C GLY A 241 16.18 1.84 -36.87
N LYS A 242 15.83 0.71 -36.24
CA LYS A 242 15.15 -0.43 -36.89
C LYS A 242 13.63 -0.27 -36.96
N MET A 243 13.07 0.69 -36.22
CA MET A 243 11.64 1.03 -36.26
C MET A 243 11.45 2.41 -36.88
N THR A 244 10.48 2.54 -37.78
CA THR A 244 10.04 3.86 -38.27
C THR A 244 9.43 4.66 -37.10
N PRO A 245 9.34 6.00 -37.20
CA PRO A 245 8.77 6.82 -36.13
C PRO A 245 7.37 6.38 -35.67
N ASP A 246 6.48 6.07 -36.61
CA ASP A 246 5.11 5.62 -36.29
C ASP A 246 5.06 4.24 -35.63
N VAL A 247 5.95 3.34 -36.05
CA VAL A 247 6.09 2.00 -35.45
C VAL A 247 6.68 2.11 -34.04
N LEU A 248 7.70 2.94 -33.86
CA LEU A 248 8.30 3.18 -32.55
C LEU A 248 7.27 3.75 -31.57
N GLU A 249 6.47 4.73 -32.00
CA GLU A 249 5.39 5.29 -31.18
C GLU A 249 4.35 4.22 -30.81
N THR A 250 3.93 3.42 -31.79
CA THR A 250 2.94 2.34 -31.61
C THR A 250 3.44 1.28 -30.63
N GLU A 251 4.68 0.81 -30.79
CA GLU A 251 5.28 -0.21 -29.92
C GLU A 251 5.64 0.36 -28.54
N ALA A 252 6.06 1.62 -28.45
CA ALA A 252 6.29 2.28 -27.18
C ALA A 252 5.01 2.33 -26.32
N PHE A 253 3.86 2.61 -26.92
CA PHE A 253 2.57 2.54 -26.21
C PHE A 253 2.20 1.10 -25.85
N HIS A 254 2.44 0.16 -26.77
CA HIS A 254 2.21 -1.26 -26.53
C HIS A 254 2.99 -1.79 -25.32
N PHE A 255 4.29 -1.47 -25.21
CA PHE A 255 5.12 -1.89 -24.08
C PHE A 255 4.58 -1.40 -22.73
N LEU A 256 4.01 -0.19 -22.69
CA LEU A 256 3.41 0.36 -21.49
C LEU A 256 2.22 -0.48 -21.02
N PHE A 257 1.17 -0.59 -21.84
CA PHE A 257 -0.09 -1.17 -21.38
C PHE A 257 -0.01 -2.70 -21.24
N ALA A 258 0.73 -3.38 -22.13
CA ALA A 258 0.87 -4.83 -22.08
C ALA A 258 1.80 -5.28 -20.96
N GLY A 259 2.86 -4.51 -20.67
CA GLY A 259 3.82 -4.87 -19.63
C GLY A 259 3.36 -4.48 -18.22
N PHE A 260 2.84 -3.26 -18.05
CA PHE A 260 2.61 -2.69 -16.71
C PHE A 260 1.66 -3.54 -15.86
N GLY A 261 0.48 -3.88 -16.40
CA GLY A 261 -0.52 -4.66 -15.68
C GLY A 261 0.00 -6.03 -15.27
N GLY A 262 0.75 -6.69 -16.15
CA GLY A 262 1.32 -8.02 -15.88
C GLY A 262 2.39 -8.00 -14.80
N VAL A 263 3.37 -7.10 -14.91
CA VAL A 263 4.47 -6.99 -13.93
C VAL A 263 3.95 -6.54 -12.56
N ALA A 264 3.05 -5.56 -12.52
CA ALA A 264 2.44 -5.08 -11.27
C ALA A 264 1.62 -6.19 -10.57
N CYS A 265 0.90 -7.01 -11.36
CA CYS A 265 0.17 -8.16 -10.86
C CYS A 265 1.10 -9.21 -10.24
N LEU A 266 2.18 -9.59 -10.93
CA LEU A 266 3.14 -10.57 -10.39
C LEU A 266 3.85 -10.05 -9.13
N ALA A 267 4.31 -8.79 -9.14
CA ALA A 267 4.97 -8.19 -7.98
C ALA A 267 4.03 -8.12 -6.77
N THR A 268 2.76 -7.77 -6.98
CA THR A 268 1.74 -7.80 -5.91
C THR A 268 1.48 -9.24 -5.43
N ASN A 269 1.46 -10.21 -6.33
CA ASN A 269 1.16 -11.60 -5.98
C ASN A 269 2.36 -12.34 -5.34
N ILE A 270 3.59 -11.83 -5.44
CA ILE A 270 4.71 -12.23 -4.56
C ILE A 270 4.32 -12.02 -3.09
N LEU A 271 3.87 -10.80 -2.75
CA LEU A 271 3.44 -10.45 -1.39
C LEU A 271 2.21 -11.24 -0.95
N THR A 272 1.28 -11.48 -1.88
CA THR A 272 0.11 -12.34 -1.64
C THR A 272 0.53 -13.76 -1.28
N ALA A 273 1.41 -14.37 -2.08
CA ALA A 273 1.88 -15.72 -1.84
C ALA A 273 2.65 -15.84 -0.52
N VAL A 274 3.46 -14.85 -0.17
CA VAL A 274 4.13 -14.76 1.13
C VAL A 274 3.12 -14.69 2.27
N ALA A 275 2.00 -13.97 2.12
CA ALA A 275 0.95 -13.88 3.13
C ALA A 275 0.13 -15.18 3.27
N THR A 276 -0.25 -15.79 2.15
CA THR A 276 -1.26 -16.87 2.12
C THR A 276 -0.70 -18.29 2.15
N HIS A 277 0.60 -18.49 1.91
CA HIS A 277 1.23 -19.82 1.84
C HIS A 277 2.33 -19.99 2.91
N PRO A 278 1.99 -20.34 4.16
CA PRO A 278 2.95 -20.39 5.27
C PRO A 278 4.15 -21.31 5.05
N SER A 279 3.96 -22.44 4.37
CA SER A 279 5.04 -23.37 4.03
C SER A 279 6.05 -22.73 3.07
N ALA A 280 5.56 -22.17 1.96
CA ALA A 280 6.39 -21.46 0.99
C ALA A 280 7.08 -20.23 1.61
N ARG A 281 6.39 -19.52 2.51
CA ARG A 281 6.98 -18.43 3.29
C ARG A 281 8.15 -18.91 4.13
N LYS A 282 8.01 -20.03 4.84
CA LYS A 282 9.11 -20.59 5.66
C LYS A 282 10.33 -20.89 4.79
N ASP A 283 10.16 -21.60 3.69
CA ASP A 283 11.25 -21.94 2.77
C ASP A 283 11.92 -20.68 2.17
N LEU A 284 11.13 -19.63 1.89
CA LEU A 284 11.64 -18.34 1.41
C LEU A 284 12.48 -17.63 2.48
N LEU A 285 12.10 -17.71 3.76
CA LEU A 285 12.87 -17.16 4.87
C LEU A 285 14.19 -17.92 5.08
N ASP A 286 14.18 -19.24 4.98
CA ASP A 286 15.39 -20.07 5.06
C ASP A 286 16.35 -19.73 3.91
N ALA A 287 15.83 -19.63 2.68
CA ALA A 287 16.62 -19.26 1.50
C ALA A 287 17.16 -17.83 1.59
N ARG A 288 16.39 -16.89 2.14
CA ARG A 288 16.89 -15.55 2.46
C ARG A 288 18.08 -15.65 3.42
N ALA A 289 17.95 -16.38 4.53
CA ALA A 289 18.99 -16.46 5.56
C ALA A 289 20.32 -16.97 4.97
N GLU A 290 20.27 -18.01 4.16
CA GLU A 290 21.42 -18.50 3.41
C GLU A 290 21.99 -17.42 2.48
N TYR A 291 21.12 -16.76 1.71
CA TYR A 291 21.53 -15.76 0.72
C TYR A 291 22.19 -14.52 1.33
N VAL A 292 21.60 -13.96 2.39
CA VAL A 292 22.16 -12.77 3.06
C VAL A 292 23.43 -13.08 3.85
N THR A 293 23.60 -14.34 4.29
CA THR A 293 24.87 -14.79 4.91
C THR A 293 25.97 -14.91 3.86
N LYS A 294 25.64 -15.38 2.66
CA LYS A 294 26.60 -15.54 1.55
C LYS A 294 26.98 -14.19 0.92
N TYR A 295 26.02 -13.28 0.79
CA TYR A 295 26.19 -11.97 0.17
C TYR A 295 25.66 -10.89 1.11
N ASP A 296 26.56 -10.07 1.66
CA ASP A 296 26.20 -8.97 2.55
C ASP A 296 26.00 -7.66 1.78
N GLY A 297 25.14 -6.78 2.32
CA GLY A 297 24.89 -5.43 1.83
C GLY A 297 24.60 -5.39 0.33
N ASP A 298 25.41 -4.62 -0.40
CA ASP A 298 25.23 -4.36 -1.82
C ASP A 298 25.57 -5.54 -2.73
N ALA A 299 26.38 -6.50 -2.25
CA ALA A 299 26.81 -7.65 -3.06
C ALA A 299 25.61 -8.48 -3.53
N ARG A 300 24.54 -8.53 -2.71
CA ARG A 300 23.26 -9.21 -3.03
C ARG A 300 22.72 -8.84 -4.41
N TRP A 301 22.85 -7.58 -4.81
CA TRP A 301 22.27 -7.09 -6.07
C TRP A 301 22.98 -7.58 -7.34
N ALA A 302 24.16 -8.20 -7.21
CA ALA A 302 24.90 -8.78 -8.33
C ALA A 302 24.70 -10.31 -8.47
N HIS A 303 24.01 -10.95 -7.53
CA HIS A 303 23.95 -12.42 -7.43
C HIS A 303 22.53 -12.98 -7.50
N PHE A 304 21.67 -12.46 -8.38
CA PHE A 304 20.28 -12.94 -8.51
C PHE A 304 20.15 -14.41 -8.95
N HIS A 305 21.15 -14.95 -9.65
CA HIS A 305 21.17 -16.37 -10.03
C HIS A 305 21.26 -17.31 -8.81
N ASP A 306 21.85 -16.84 -7.70
CA ASP A 306 22.09 -17.63 -6.49
C ASP A 306 20.95 -17.53 -5.46
N LEU A 307 19.81 -16.96 -5.84
CA LEU A 307 18.63 -16.82 -4.97
C LEU A 307 17.95 -18.15 -4.60
N GLY A 308 18.41 -19.28 -5.16
CA GLY A 308 17.99 -20.63 -4.76
C GLY A 308 16.47 -20.83 -4.83
N TYR A 309 15.85 -21.17 -3.70
CA TYR A 309 14.40 -21.37 -3.61
C TYR A 309 13.58 -20.16 -4.08
N VAL A 310 14.09 -18.93 -3.91
CA VAL A 310 13.35 -17.71 -4.30
C VAL A 310 13.15 -17.65 -5.81
N ASN A 311 14.09 -18.16 -6.61
CA ASN A 311 13.90 -18.27 -8.05
C ASN A 311 12.80 -19.29 -8.39
N LEU A 312 12.72 -20.42 -7.66
CA LEU A 312 11.63 -21.39 -7.81
C LEU A 312 10.27 -20.80 -7.40
N PHE A 313 10.27 -20.00 -6.33
CA PHE A 313 9.10 -19.29 -5.85
C PHE A 313 8.57 -18.29 -6.90
N ILE A 314 9.45 -17.51 -7.52
CA ILE A 314 9.08 -16.57 -8.60
C ILE A 314 8.49 -17.32 -9.80
N LEU A 315 9.03 -18.49 -10.18
CA LEU A 315 8.46 -19.32 -11.24
C LEU A 315 7.05 -19.81 -10.90
N GLU A 316 6.80 -20.21 -9.65
CA GLU A 316 5.47 -20.63 -9.21
C GLU A 316 4.50 -19.45 -9.10
N VAL A 317 4.96 -18.27 -8.69
CA VAL A 317 4.12 -17.05 -8.74
C VAL A 317 3.66 -16.77 -10.16
N LYS A 318 4.58 -16.85 -11.13
CA LYS A 318 4.27 -16.68 -12.56
C LYS A 318 3.26 -17.72 -13.06
N ARG A 319 3.42 -19.00 -12.71
CA ARG A 319 2.49 -20.07 -13.11
C ARG A 319 1.11 -19.90 -12.48
N PHE A 320 1.07 -19.66 -11.17
CA PHE A 320 -0.14 -19.77 -10.35
C PHE A 320 -1.05 -18.55 -10.47
N TYR A 321 -0.47 -17.35 -10.39
CA TYR A 321 -1.21 -16.08 -10.33
C TYR A 321 -1.48 -15.44 -11.69
N VAL A 322 -1.00 -16.05 -12.79
CA VAL A 322 -1.31 -15.75 -14.21
C VAL A 322 -1.57 -14.27 -14.48
N ALA A 323 -0.53 -13.56 -14.91
CA ALA A 323 -0.58 -12.11 -15.09
C ALA A 323 -0.72 -11.68 -16.56
N GLY A 324 -1.60 -12.36 -17.30
CA GLY A 324 -1.89 -12.08 -18.71
C GLY A 324 -0.70 -12.28 -19.68
N PRO A 325 -0.96 -12.53 -20.98
CA PRO A 325 -2.24 -12.94 -21.54
C PRO A 325 -2.67 -14.32 -21.02
N THR A 326 -3.98 -14.59 -20.98
CA THR A 326 -4.53 -15.90 -20.58
C THR A 326 -4.71 -16.84 -21.77
N ALA A 327 -4.80 -16.27 -22.98
CA ALA A 327 -4.87 -16.97 -24.25
C ALA A 327 -4.22 -16.16 -25.40
N VAL A 328 -3.86 -16.84 -26.49
CA VAL A 328 -3.34 -16.26 -27.74
C VAL A 328 -4.30 -16.60 -28.88
N PHE A 329 -4.77 -15.60 -29.64
CA PHE A 329 -5.82 -15.78 -30.65
C PHE A 329 -5.32 -15.73 -32.10
N GLY A 330 -5.79 -16.61 -32.97
CA GLY A 330 -5.53 -16.58 -34.41
C GLY A 330 -6.78 -16.97 -35.19
N ARG A 331 -6.72 -16.90 -36.52
CA ARG A 331 -7.79 -17.33 -37.41
C ARG A 331 -7.23 -18.30 -38.45
N THR A 332 -7.91 -19.42 -38.66
CA THR A 332 -7.49 -20.43 -39.64
C THR A 332 -7.72 -19.93 -41.07
N LYS A 333 -6.68 -19.97 -41.92
CA LYS A 333 -6.76 -19.56 -43.35
C LYS A 333 -7.19 -20.71 -44.27
N THR A 334 -6.95 -21.93 -43.82
CA THR A 334 -7.25 -23.19 -44.53
C THR A 334 -7.93 -24.16 -43.55
N ASP A 335 -8.47 -25.25 -44.08
CA ASP A 335 -8.82 -26.39 -43.24
C ASP A 335 -7.52 -26.98 -42.69
N LEU A 336 -7.48 -27.27 -41.39
CA LEU A 336 -6.28 -27.75 -40.70
C LEU A 336 -6.44 -29.19 -40.26
N GLU A 337 -5.37 -29.96 -40.37
CA GLU A 337 -5.23 -31.26 -39.73
C GLU A 337 -4.35 -31.09 -38.49
N ILE A 338 -4.92 -31.36 -37.32
CA ILE A 338 -4.27 -31.22 -36.02
C ILE A 338 -3.96 -32.61 -35.47
N PRO A 339 -2.68 -33.02 -35.42
CA PRO A 339 -2.30 -34.27 -34.80
C PRO A 339 -2.44 -34.18 -33.28
N THR A 340 -2.99 -35.24 -32.69
CA THR A 340 -3.13 -35.39 -31.23
C THR A 340 -2.75 -36.81 -30.83
N LYS A 341 -2.54 -37.05 -29.54
CA LYS A 341 -2.36 -38.42 -28.99
C LYS A 341 -3.49 -39.40 -29.33
N ASN A 342 -4.68 -38.92 -29.67
CA ASN A 342 -5.87 -39.72 -29.95
C ASN A 342 -6.20 -39.83 -31.46
N GLY A 343 -5.38 -39.24 -32.34
CA GLY A 343 -5.60 -39.22 -33.79
C GLY A 343 -5.42 -37.83 -34.41
N VAL A 344 -5.62 -37.75 -35.72
CA VAL A 344 -5.54 -36.50 -36.50
C VAL A 344 -6.95 -35.96 -36.73
N TYR A 345 -7.20 -34.72 -36.30
CA TYR A 345 -8.52 -34.11 -36.38
C TYR A 345 -8.57 -32.89 -37.30
N LYS A 346 -9.70 -32.71 -38.00
CA LYS A 346 -9.94 -31.59 -38.89
C LYS A 346 -10.52 -30.38 -38.16
N LEU A 347 -9.95 -29.22 -38.40
CA LEU A 347 -10.50 -27.91 -38.03
C LEU A 347 -10.86 -27.12 -39.29
N PRO A 348 -12.05 -26.50 -39.34
CA PRO A 348 -12.48 -25.78 -40.53
C PRO A 348 -11.74 -24.46 -40.71
N LYS A 349 -11.62 -24.03 -41.97
CA LYS A 349 -11.21 -22.69 -42.37
C LYS A 349 -12.09 -21.61 -41.74
N GLY A 350 -11.48 -20.49 -41.39
CA GLY A 350 -12.15 -19.30 -40.86
C GLY A 350 -12.48 -19.38 -39.38
N CYS A 351 -12.06 -20.42 -38.66
CA CYS A 351 -12.28 -20.57 -37.22
C CYS A 351 -11.38 -19.64 -36.41
N LEU A 352 -11.89 -19.06 -35.31
CA LEU A 352 -11.09 -18.40 -34.29
C LEU A 352 -10.36 -19.46 -33.46
N ALA A 353 -9.06 -19.61 -33.69
CA ALA A 353 -8.19 -20.50 -32.93
C ALA A 353 -7.67 -19.80 -31.68
N ALA A 354 -7.81 -20.40 -30.51
CA ALA A 354 -7.42 -19.85 -29.22
C ALA A 354 -6.48 -20.82 -28.48
N ALA A 355 -5.23 -20.42 -28.32
CA ALA A 355 -4.23 -21.13 -27.51
C ALA A 355 -4.38 -20.78 -26.03
N GLY A 356 -4.82 -21.74 -25.21
CA GLY A 356 -5.15 -21.57 -23.79
C GLY A 356 -3.94 -21.64 -22.86
N LEU A 357 -3.26 -20.51 -22.64
CA LEU A 357 -2.04 -20.44 -21.81
C LEU A 357 -2.31 -20.79 -20.34
N GLU A 358 -3.36 -20.20 -19.76
CA GLU A 358 -3.74 -20.43 -18.38
C GLU A 358 -4.27 -21.86 -18.17
N ALA A 359 -5.03 -22.36 -19.13
CA ALA A 359 -5.51 -23.75 -19.12
C ALA A 359 -4.32 -24.73 -19.12
N THR A 360 -3.28 -24.47 -19.92
CA THR A 360 -2.06 -25.28 -19.93
C THR A 360 -1.27 -25.17 -18.62
N ASN A 361 -1.12 -23.97 -18.04
CA ASN A 361 -0.44 -23.78 -16.74
C ASN A 361 -1.19 -24.41 -15.56
N ARG A 362 -2.48 -24.73 -15.73
CA ARG A 362 -3.31 -25.47 -14.75
C ARG A 362 -3.63 -26.89 -15.17
N HIS A 363 -3.04 -27.38 -16.26
CA HIS A 363 -3.39 -28.68 -16.79
C HIS A 363 -2.88 -29.81 -15.87
N PRO A 364 -3.75 -30.72 -15.39
CA PRO A 364 -3.37 -31.74 -14.42
C PRO A 364 -2.35 -32.75 -14.97
N ASP A 365 -2.40 -33.06 -16.28
CA ASP A 365 -1.41 -33.95 -16.91
C ASP A 365 -0.04 -33.26 -17.13
N VAL A 366 0.03 -31.94 -16.97
CA VAL A 366 1.27 -31.16 -17.14
C VAL A 366 1.89 -30.81 -15.79
N TRP A 367 1.05 -30.46 -14.82
CA TRP A 367 1.44 -30.00 -13.50
C TRP A 367 0.71 -30.80 -12.43
N THR A 368 1.46 -31.59 -11.65
CA THR A 368 0.91 -32.32 -10.48
C THR A 368 0.31 -31.33 -9.48
N ASP A 369 -0.93 -31.59 -9.04
CA ASP A 369 -1.72 -30.71 -8.16
C ASP A 369 -1.66 -29.24 -8.60
N PRO A 370 -2.20 -28.90 -9.78
CA PRO A 370 -1.99 -27.60 -10.42
C PRO A 370 -2.55 -26.43 -9.61
N ASN A 371 -3.54 -26.71 -8.77
CA ASN A 371 -4.20 -25.74 -7.88
C ASN A 371 -3.51 -25.59 -6.52
N LEU A 372 -2.45 -26.36 -6.25
CA LEU A 372 -1.59 -26.18 -5.09
C LEU A 372 -0.40 -25.29 -5.46
N PHE A 373 -0.21 -24.21 -4.70
CA PHE A 373 0.98 -23.36 -4.81
C PHE A 373 2.19 -24.10 -4.23
N ASN A 374 3.07 -24.59 -5.11
CA ASN A 374 4.23 -25.40 -4.72
C ASN A 374 5.48 -25.02 -5.54
N PRO A 375 6.35 -24.13 -5.04
CA PRO A 375 7.61 -23.77 -5.69
C PRO A 375 8.54 -24.95 -5.96
N ASN A 376 8.55 -25.99 -5.12
CA ASN A 376 9.47 -27.12 -5.24
C ASN A 376 9.27 -27.91 -6.54
N ARG A 377 8.14 -27.76 -7.25
CA ARG A 377 7.91 -28.39 -8.55
C ARG A 377 8.93 -28.00 -9.62
N PHE A 378 9.62 -26.89 -9.45
CA PHE A 378 10.64 -26.40 -10.39
C PHE A 378 12.06 -26.88 -10.08
N ARG A 379 12.29 -27.51 -8.92
CA ARG A 379 13.64 -27.85 -8.42
C ARG A 379 14.45 -28.68 -9.42
N ASP A 380 13.81 -29.66 -10.06
CA ASP A 380 14.48 -30.62 -10.96
C ASP A 380 14.17 -30.36 -12.45
N LEU A 381 13.51 -29.23 -12.77
CA LEU A 381 13.12 -28.90 -14.15
C LEU A 381 14.17 -28.10 -14.92
N GLY A 382 15.27 -27.71 -14.26
CA GLY A 382 16.33 -26.88 -14.83
C GLY A 382 15.78 -25.55 -15.38
N HIS A 383 16.25 -25.15 -16.57
CA HIS A 383 15.74 -23.99 -17.29
C HIS A 383 14.37 -24.30 -17.92
N VAL A 384 13.31 -24.37 -17.09
CA VAL A 384 11.95 -24.77 -17.51
C VAL A 384 11.42 -24.00 -18.73
N ARG A 385 11.86 -22.74 -18.91
CA ARG A 385 11.54 -21.91 -20.08
C ARG A 385 12.02 -22.54 -21.39
N THR A 386 13.21 -23.15 -21.41
CA THR A 386 13.80 -23.76 -22.62
C THR A 386 13.54 -25.25 -22.71
N THR A 387 13.46 -25.95 -21.57
CA THR A 387 13.20 -27.40 -21.55
C THR A 387 11.74 -27.75 -21.74
N LYS A 388 10.81 -26.84 -21.39
CA LYS A 388 9.35 -27.04 -21.51
C LYS A 388 8.60 -25.78 -22.03
N PRO A 389 8.95 -25.26 -23.21
CA PRO A 389 8.50 -23.94 -23.70
C PRO A 389 6.99 -23.82 -23.95
N HIS A 390 6.30 -24.93 -24.17
CA HIS A 390 4.83 -24.99 -24.36
C HIS A 390 4.09 -25.57 -23.15
N ALA A 391 4.80 -25.99 -22.09
CA ALA A 391 4.18 -26.42 -20.83
C ALA A 391 4.14 -25.29 -19.79
N PHE A 392 5.20 -24.49 -19.73
CA PHE A 392 5.33 -23.33 -18.84
C PHE A 392 5.11 -22.03 -19.63
N CYS A 393 3.86 -21.57 -19.60
CA CYS A 393 3.39 -20.49 -20.46
C CYS A 393 2.92 -19.22 -19.71
N PRO A 394 3.61 -18.73 -18.66
CA PRO A 394 3.16 -17.54 -17.94
C PRO A 394 3.36 -16.24 -18.74
N HIS A 395 4.18 -16.28 -19.79
CA HIS A 395 4.54 -15.14 -20.63
C HIS A 395 4.42 -15.53 -22.12
N ALA A 396 3.28 -16.15 -22.48
CA ALA A 396 3.06 -16.90 -23.73
C ALA A 396 3.95 -18.15 -23.84
N PHE A 397 4.09 -18.73 -25.04
CA PHE A 397 4.74 -20.03 -25.29
C PHE A 397 5.84 -19.92 -26.36
N GLY A 398 6.61 -21.00 -26.53
CA GLY A 398 7.58 -21.14 -27.60
C GLY A 398 8.86 -20.34 -27.36
N GLU A 399 9.53 -19.95 -28.45
CA GLU A 399 10.79 -19.20 -28.38
C GLU A 399 10.58 -17.69 -28.30
N SER A 400 11.54 -17.00 -27.69
CA SER A 400 11.53 -15.53 -27.57
C SER A 400 11.68 -14.80 -28.90
N SER A 401 12.32 -15.41 -29.90
CA SER A 401 12.40 -14.91 -31.28
C SER A 401 11.03 -14.82 -31.97
N HIS A 402 10.04 -15.58 -31.49
CA HIS A 402 8.70 -15.63 -32.06
C HIS A 402 7.67 -14.96 -31.14
N ARG A 403 6.74 -15.73 -30.55
CA ARG A 403 5.56 -15.21 -29.86
C ARG A 403 5.70 -15.10 -28.35
N ARG A 404 6.74 -15.67 -27.76
CA ARG A 404 6.99 -15.54 -26.32
C ARG A 404 7.30 -14.09 -25.96
N CYS A 405 6.85 -13.59 -24.81
CA CYS A 405 7.02 -12.19 -24.41
C CYS A 405 8.48 -11.73 -24.50
N ALA A 406 8.73 -10.53 -25.05
CA ALA A 406 10.08 -9.96 -25.10
C ALA A 406 10.58 -9.50 -23.71
N GLY A 407 9.66 -9.03 -22.86
CA GLY A 407 9.97 -8.47 -21.54
C GLY A 407 10.04 -9.48 -20.39
N GLU A 408 10.08 -10.78 -20.66
CA GLU A 408 10.05 -11.80 -19.60
C GLU A 408 11.27 -11.73 -18.68
N ASP A 409 12.46 -11.50 -19.23
CA ASP A 409 13.69 -11.43 -18.43
C ASP A 409 13.75 -10.13 -17.61
N LEU A 410 13.30 -9.01 -18.19
CA LEU A 410 13.09 -7.75 -17.45
C LEU A 410 12.07 -7.94 -16.31
N THR A 411 10.98 -8.67 -16.55
CA THR A 411 9.99 -8.99 -15.51
C THR A 411 10.64 -9.78 -14.38
N THR A 412 11.43 -10.81 -14.71
CA THR A 412 12.17 -11.60 -13.70
C THR A 412 13.09 -10.72 -12.85
N LEU A 413 13.85 -9.82 -13.49
CA LEU A 413 14.74 -8.89 -12.81
C LEU A 413 13.99 -7.97 -11.84
N ILE A 414 12.84 -7.43 -12.23
CA ILE A 414 11.99 -6.59 -11.36
C ILE A 414 11.47 -7.40 -10.16
N LEU A 415 11.00 -8.63 -10.39
CA LEU A 415 10.49 -9.50 -9.32
C LEU A 415 11.59 -9.91 -8.34
N GLN A 416 12.78 -10.27 -8.83
CA GLN A 416 13.95 -10.57 -8.00
C GLN A 416 14.38 -9.35 -7.19
N SER A 417 14.49 -8.18 -7.83
CA SER A 417 14.82 -6.90 -7.17
C SER A 417 13.82 -6.56 -6.06
N THR A 418 12.53 -6.77 -6.32
CA THR A 418 11.46 -6.57 -5.34
C THR A 418 11.66 -7.46 -4.11
N VAL A 419 11.90 -8.77 -4.30
CA VAL A 419 12.11 -9.71 -3.19
C VAL A 419 13.40 -9.39 -2.42
N VAL A 420 14.50 -9.13 -3.12
CA VAL A 420 15.80 -8.81 -2.49
C VAL A 420 15.70 -7.56 -1.63
N SER A 421 15.03 -6.51 -2.11
CA SER A 421 14.84 -5.32 -1.29
C SER A 421 13.94 -5.58 -0.08
N LEU A 422 12.86 -6.37 -0.23
CA LEU A 422 11.97 -6.73 0.89
C LEU A 422 12.67 -7.51 2.01
N TYR A 423 13.85 -8.10 1.76
CA TYR A 423 14.65 -8.75 2.80
C TYR A 423 15.06 -7.81 3.93
N ASP A 424 15.13 -6.50 3.67
CA ASP A 424 15.57 -5.51 4.64
C ASP A 424 14.39 -4.88 5.42
N PHE A 425 13.19 -5.40 5.25
CA PHE A 425 11.97 -4.87 5.86
C PHE A 425 11.17 -5.95 6.58
N VAL A 426 10.37 -5.51 7.54
CA VAL A 426 9.37 -6.33 8.24
C VAL A 426 8.05 -5.58 8.28
N TRP A 427 6.94 -6.31 8.22
CA TRP A 427 5.59 -5.73 8.32
C TRP A 427 4.60 -6.71 8.93
N GLN A 428 3.41 -6.22 9.26
CA GLN A 428 2.32 -7.06 9.74
C GLN A 428 1.10 -6.90 8.84
N MET A 429 0.53 -8.01 8.39
CA MET A 429 -0.73 -8.00 7.68
C MET A 429 -1.88 -7.69 8.63
N VAL A 430 -2.83 -6.91 8.15
CA VAL A 430 -4.14 -6.82 8.81
C VAL A 430 -4.85 -8.17 8.63
N PRO A 431 -5.45 -8.77 9.67
CA PRO A 431 -6.20 -10.01 9.53
C PRO A 431 -7.58 -9.81 8.91
N ASN A 432 -8.19 -10.93 8.50
CA ASN A 432 -9.53 -11.01 7.89
C ASN A 432 -9.68 -10.19 6.59
N GLN A 433 -8.57 -9.87 5.92
CA GLN A 433 -8.61 -9.38 4.56
C GLN A 433 -9.01 -10.49 3.58
N ASP A 434 -9.66 -10.11 2.49
CA ASP A 434 -9.95 -11.04 1.40
C ASP A 434 -8.75 -11.16 0.46
N TYR A 435 -8.07 -12.31 0.53
CA TYR A 435 -6.94 -12.63 -0.34
C TYR A 435 -7.37 -13.24 -1.69
N LYS A 436 -8.68 -13.44 -1.94
CA LYS A 436 -9.16 -13.88 -3.26
C LYS A 436 -8.81 -12.85 -4.30
N LEU A 437 -8.40 -13.34 -5.46
CA LEU A 437 -8.05 -12.49 -6.60
C LEU A 437 -9.32 -11.90 -7.23
N ALA A 438 -9.25 -10.63 -7.65
CA ALA A 438 -10.37 -9.95 -8.28
C ALA A 438 -10.85 -10.68 -9.55
N VAL A 439 -12.16 -10.94 -9.63
CA VAL A 439 -12.78 -11.67 -10.74
C VAL A 439 -12.88 -10.80 -11.99
N GLY A 440 -12.81 -11.43 -13.16
CA GLY A 440 -12.93 -10.76 -14.44
C GLY A 440 -11.70 -9.95 -14.82
N SER A 441 -10.61 -9.91 -14.05
CA SER A 441 -9.34 -9.27 -14.44
C SER A 441 -8.41 -10.27 -15.15
N SER A 442 -7.67 -9.81 -16.17
CA SER A 442 -6.57 -10.57 -16.81
C SER A 442 -5.25 -10.44 -16.05
N THR A 443 -5.17 -9.51 -15.11
CA THR A 443 -4.02 -9.25 -14.22
C THR A 443 -4.56 -9.10 -12.79
N PRO A 444 -5.10 -10.19 -12.20
CA PRO A 444 -5.90 -10.10 -10.99
C PRO A 444 -5.02 -9.98 -9.74
N THR A 445 -5.36 -9.05 -8.86
CA THR A 445 -4.74 -8.85 -7.55
C THR A 445 -5.75 -9.12 -6.43
N PRO A 446 -5.33 -9.31 -5.17
CA PRO A 446 -6.25 -9.57 -4.06
C PRO A 446 -7.26 -8.45 -3.83
N VAL A 447 -8.53 -8.82 -3.58
CA VAL A 447 -9.62 -7.87 -3.30
C VAL A 447 -9.28 -6.98 -2.09
N GLY A 448 -8.67 -7.54 -1.05
CA GLY A 448 -8.27 -6.84 0.16
C GLY A 448 -7.07 -5.89 0.02
N GLN A 449 -6.47 -5.74 -1.17
CA GLN A 449 -5.39 -4.78 -1.46
C GLN A 449 -4.11 -4.92 -0.60
N LEU A 450 -3.93 -6.04 0.10
CA LEU A 450 -2.77 -6.33 0.94
C LEU A 450 -2.45 -5.20 1.94
N MET A 451 -3.43 -4.87 2.77
CA MET A 451 -3.26 -3.89 3.84
C MET A 451 -2.23 -4.39 4.86
N ALA A 452 -1.18 -3.62 5.06
CA ALA A 452 -0.14 -3.88 6.04
C ALA A 452 -0.03 -2.71 7.03
N VAL A 453 0.44 -3.01 8.24
CA VAL A 453 0.75 -2.04 9.28
C VAL A 453 2.17 -2.27 9.78
N GLY A 454 2.79 -1.20 10.29
CA GLY A 454 4.12 -1.30 10.89
C GLY A 454 5.17 -1.80 9.91
N PHE A 455 5.08 -1.39 8.64
CA PHE A 455 6.15 -1.63 7.66
C PHE A 455 7.36 -0.78 8.08
N HIS A 456 8.50 -1.41 8.39
CA HIS A 456 9.73 -0.72 8.80
C HIS A 456 10.97 -1.52 8.43
N ARG A 457 12.14 -0.86 8.43
CA ARG A 457 13.42 -1.55 8.23
C ARG A 457 13.67 -2.57 9.34
N ARG A 458 14.18 -3.74 8.97
CA ARG A 458 14.54 -4.80 9.89
C ARG A 458 15.73 -4.36 10.73
N THR A 459 15.62 -4.50 12.05
CA THR A 459 16.70 -4.22 13.01
C THR A 459 17.19 -5.46 13.75
N ASP A 460 16.52 -6.60 13.60
CA ASP A 460 16.82 -7.87 14.25
C ASP A 460 16.58 -9.04 13.28
N ASP A 461 17.58 -9.90 13.11
CA ASP A 461 17.52 -11.08 12.25
C ASP A 461 16.61 -12.19 12.78
N ALA A 462 16.16 -12.13 14.04
CA ALA A 462 15.23 -13.11 14.60
C ALA A 462 13.75 -12.84 14.26
N VAL A 463 13.40 -11.64 13.79
CA VAL A 463 11.99 -11.27 13.55
C VAL A 463 11.50 -11.80 12.21
N GLU A 464 10.35 -12.51 12.20
CA GLU A 464 9.68 -12.91 10.95
C GLU A 464 9.42 -11.69 10.06
N ILE A 465 9.73 -11.81 8.76
CA ILE A 465 9.53 -10.72 7.78
C ILE A 465 8.07 -10.23 7.74
N ILE A 466 7.14 -11.14 8.01
CA ILE A 466 5.71 -10.88 7.92
C ILE A 466 5.00 -11.50 9.12
N GLY A 467 4.36 -10.65 9.92
CA GLY A 467 3.44 -11.07 10.98
C GLY A 467 1.98 -10.84 10.60
N THR A 468 1.07 -11.20 11.50
CA THR A 468 -0.28 -10.62 11.53
C THR A 468 -0.34 -9.71 12.75
N VAL A 469 -0.87 -8.51 12.58
CA VAL A 469 -0.99 -7.60 13.72
C VAL A 469 -2.00 -8.16 14.71
N GLY A 470 -1.76 -8.03 16.02
CA GLY A 470 -2.66 -8.64 17.02
C GLY A 470 -2.61 -10.16 17.08
N SER A 471 -3.09 -10.71 18.19
CA SER A 471 -3.32 -12.15 18.29
C SER A 471 -4.61 -12.55 17.54
N LYS A 472 -4.74 -13.82 17.15
CA LYS A 472 -6.02 -14.36 16.63
C LYS A 472 -7.17 -14.13 17.60
N ALA A 473 -6.89 -14.13 18.92
CA ALA A 473 -7.88 -13.86 19.95
C ALA A 473 -8.36 -12.40 19.93
N ASP A 474 -7.44 -11.44 19.82
CA ASP A 474 -7.77 -10.01 19.74
C ASP A 474 -8.70 -9.73 18.54
N TRP A 475 -8.42 -10.34 17.41
CA TRP A 475 -9.21 -10.14 16.20
C TRP A 475 -10.52 -10.92 16.17
N LYS A 476 -10.57 -12.10 16.79
CA LYS A 476 -11.85 -12.78 17.05
C LYS A 476 -12.73 -11.91 17.95
N PHE A 477 -12.15 -11.29 18.96
CA PHE A 477 -12.82 -10.36 19.86
C PHE A 477 -13.33 -9.11 19.14
N LEU A 478 -12.49 -8.44 18.34
CA LEU A 478 -12.93 -7.27 17.56
C LEU A 478 -14.04 -7.58 16.56
N ASN A 479 -14.20 -8.86 16.20
CA ASN A 479 -15.26 -9.30 15.30
C ASN A 479 -16.60 -9.61 15.98
N LEU A 480 -16.67 -9.59 17.32
CA LEU A 480 -17.93 -9.75 18.04
C LEU A 480 -18.91 -8.61 17.68
N PRO A 481 -20.22 -8.87 17.57
CA PRO A 481 -21.21 -7.85 17.24
C PRO A 481 -21.10 -6.60 18.13
N GLU A 482 -20.97 -6.79 19.45
CA GLU A 482 -20.87 -5.73 20.45
C GLU A 482 -19.57 -4.94 20.30
N ALA A 483 -18.48 -5.60 19.92
CA ALA A 483 -17.20 -4.93 19.66
C ALA A 483 -17.27 -4.09 18.38
N LYS A 484 -17.88 -4.61 17.32
CA LYS A 484 -18.04 -3.91 16.03
C LYS A 484 -18.87 -2.64 16.14
N GLU A 485 -19.80 -2.54 17.09
CA GLU A 485 -20.52 -1.29 17.34
C GLU A 485 -19.61 -0.11 17.74
N LEU A 486 -18.44 -0.40 18.33
CA LEU A 486 -17.48 0.60 18.80
C LEU A 486 -16.41 0.92 17.75
N VAL A 487 -15.99 -0.07 16.96
CA VAL A 487 -14.85 0.07 16.02
C VAL A 487 -15.21 -0.10 14.54
N GLY A 488 -16.47 -0.42 14.21
CA GLY A 488 -16.97 -0.64 12.86
C GLY A 488 -16.49 -1.95 12.22
N THR A 489 -16.72 -2.09 10.91
CA THR A 489 -16.25 -3.25 10.15
C THR A 489 -14.85 -3.03 9.58
N ALA A 490 -14.14 -4.13 9.28
CA ALA A 490 -12.78 -4.07 8.73
C ALA A 490 -12.69 -3.28 7.41
N MET A 491 -13.71 -3.36 6.54
CA MET A 491 -13.71 -2.65 5.25
C MET A 491 -13.76 -1.13 5.43
N ASP A 492 -14.70 -0.65 6.25
CA ASP A 492 -14.86 0.79 6.53
C ASP A 492 -13.59 1.46 7.11
N LEU A 493 -12.71 0.65 7.70
CA LEU A 493 -11.48 1.10 8.32
C LEU A 493 -10.36 1.41 7.33
N TYR A 494 -10.61 1.32 6.02
CA TYR A 494 -9.61 1.65 4.99
C TYR A 494 -10.09 2.64 3.94
N ASP A 495 -11.35 3.07 3.99
CA ASP A 495 -12.01 3.82 2.91
C ASP A 495 -11.51 5.25 2.66
N ASP A 496 -10.64 5.81 3.50
CA ASP A 496 -10.01 7.11 3.21
C ASP A 496 -8.50 7.07 3.51
N ALA A 497 -7.74 7.22 2.43
CA ALA A 497 -6.30 6.98 2.39
C ALA A 497 -5.46 7.93 3.25
N ARG A 498 -6.05 9.00 3.81
CA ARG A 498 -5.37 9.95 4.69
C ARG A 498 -5.35 9.55 6.16
N LEU A 499 -6.26 8.67 6.57
CA LEU A 499 -6.29 8.15 7.95
C LEU A 499 -5.88 6.70 7.96
N ASP A 500 -4.88 6.38 8.76
CA ASP A 500 -4.48 4.99 8.98
C ASP A 500 -5.55 4.20 9.76
N LEU A 501 -5.38 2.87 9.77
CA LEU A 501 -6.24 1.94 10.50
C LEU A 501 -6.46 2.37 11.95
N TRP A 502 -5.38 2.73 12.64
CA TRP A 502 -5.35 2.99 14.06
C TRP A 502 -6.12 4.25 14.43
N THR A 503 -5.93 5.31 13.64
CA THR A 503 -6.63 6.58 13.78
C THR A 503 -8.12 6.37 13.57
N ARG A 504 -8.53 5.58 12.58
CA ARG A 504 -9.95 5.30 12.31
C ARG A 504 -10.61 4.50 13.42
N LEU A 505 -9.96 3.44 13.87
CA LEU A 505 -10.42 2.65 15.00
C LEU A 505 -10.59 3.52 16.24
N MET A 506 -9.63 4.41 16.51
CA MET A 506 -9.67 5.34 17.64
C MET A 506 -10.82 6.36 17.51
N ILE A 507 -11.00 6.96 16.33
CA ILE A 507 -12.09 7.90 16.05
C ILE A 507 -13.45 7.22 16.28
N LYS A 508 -13.65 6.01 15.77
CA LYS A 508 -14.91 5.27 15.97
C LYS A 508 -15.16 4.94 17.44
N LEU A 509 -14.12 4.46 18.14
CA LEU A 509 -14.20 4.14 19.57
C LEU A 509 -14.60 5.38 20.39
N ILE A 510 -13.93 6.52 20.16
CA ILE A 510 -14.22 7.79 20.85
C ILE A 510 -15.63 8.29 20.50
N GLY A 511 -16.01 8.27 19.22
CA GLY A 511 -17.31 8.76 18.77
C GLY A 511 -18.48 7.99 19.39
N LYS A 512 -18.40 6.65 19.43
CA LYS A 512 -19.42 5.83 20.09
C LYS A 512 -19.45 6.07 21.60
N LYS A 513 -18.28 6.17 22.25
CA LYS A 513 -18.19 6.53 23.67
C LYS A 513 -18.86 7.86 23.98
N GLN A 514 -18.65 8.87 23.16
CA GLN A 514 -19.30 10.17 23.33
C GLN A 514 -20.82 10.11 23.14
N ALA A 515 -21.31 9.28 22.21
CA ALA A 515 -22.75 9.10 21.98
C ALA A 515 -23.46 8.43 23.16
N VAL A 516 -22.78 7.54 23.89
CA VAL A 516 -23.32 6.89 25.10
C VAL A 516 -22.96 7.65 26.39
N TRP A 517 -22.22 8.75 26.29
CA TRP A 517 -21.81 9.55 27.43
C TRP A 517 -23.00 10.36 27.96
N ASP A 518 -23.65 9.85 28.99
CA ASP A 518 -24.73 10.56 29.68
C ASP A 518 -24.19 11.82 30.37
N ARG A 519 -24.57 13.00 29.85
CA ARG A 519 -24.16 14.31 30.36
C ARG A 519 -25.27 14.83 31.28
N PRO A 520 -25.03 14.92 32.60
CA PRO A 520 -26.04 15.47 33.49
C PRO A 520 -26.33 16.93 33.11
N TYR A 521 -27.60 17.25 32.92
CA TYR A 521 -28.04 18.63 32.74
C TYR A 521 -28.16 19.32 34.10
N ALA A 522 -28.09 20.65 34.13
CA ALA A 522 -28.15 21.43 35.37
C ALA A 522 -29.42 21.17 36.21
N ASN A 523 -30.48 20.65 35.59
CA ASN A 523 -31.75 20.29 36.23
C ASN A 523 -31.85 18.80 36.64
N GLN A 524 -30.79 18.00 36.47
CA GLN A 524 -30.77 16.58 36.83
C GLN A 524 -30.03 16.37 38.16
N ILE A 525 -30.57 15.48 38.99
CA ILE A 525 -29.97 15.12 40.28
C ILE A 525 -28.73 14.25 40.04
N LEU A 526 -27.55 14.75 40.42
CA LEU A 526 -26.34 13.93 40.46
C LEU A 526 -26.49 12.81 41.49
N ARG A 527 -25.84 11.67 41.24
CA ARG A 527 -25.86 10.53 42.17
C ARG A 527 -25.37 10.97 43.54
N ILE A 528 -26.15 10.69 44.58
CA ILE A 528 -25.83 11.06 45.96
C ILE A 528 -24.64 10.20 46.42
N PRO A 529 -23.65 10.76 47.15
CA PRO A 529 -22.55 9.98 47.71
C PRO A 529 -23.07 8.77 48.52
N GLN A 530 -22.46 7.59 48.35
CA GLN A 530 -23.03 6.34 48.88
C GLN A 530 -22.18 5.72 50.00
N HIS A 531 -20.85 5.72 49.87
CA HIS A 531 -19.97 4.96 50.75
C HIS A 531 -18.75 5.77 51.17
N GLN A 532 -18.31 5.61 52.43
CA GLN A 532 -16.98 6.04 52.89
C GLN A 532 -16.12 4.79 53.06
N LYS A 533 -15.05 4.68 52.28
CA LYS A 533 -14.11 3.56 52.36
C LYS A 533 -12.79 3.94 51.69
N PRO A 534 -11.67 3.30 52.07
CA PRO A 534 -10.44 3.33 51.27
C PRO A 534 -10.73 2.89 49.83
N LEU A 535 -10.21 3.65 48.87
CA LEU A 535 -10.35 3.35 47.45
C LEU A 535 -9.13 2.57 46.96
N PRO A 536 -9.32 1.50 46.17
CA PRO A 536 -8.22 0.86 45.45
C PRO A 536 -7.60 1.87 44.46
N LYS A 537 -6.28 1.83 44.33
CA LYS A 537 -5.50 2.77 43.50
C LYS A 537 -4.52 2.02 42.61
N ILE A 538 -4.15 2.67 41.50
CA ILE A 538 -3.02 2.27 40.65
C ILE A 538 -2.08 3.46 40.48
N THR A 539 -0.77 3.18 40.39
CA THR A 539 0.20 4.20 40.00
C THR A 539 0.16 4.40 38.49
N LEU A 540 -0.06 5.64 38.06
CA LEU A 540 -0.01 6.00 36.65
C LEU A 540 1.40 5.79 36.09
N ILE A 541 1.51 4.97 35.04
CA ILE A 541 2.79 4.68 34.38
C ILE A 541 3.42 5.98 33.87
N GLN A 542 4.76 6.06 33.91
CA GLN A 542 5.57 7.25 33.62
C GLN A 542 5.43 8.40 34.63
N THR A 543 4.71 8.20 35.74
CA THR A 543 4.55 9.19 36.82
C THR A 543 4.70 8.54 38.20
N ASN A 544 4.66 9.35 39.26
CA ASN A 544 4.56 8.89 40.65
C ASN A 544 3.17 9.19 41.26
N ILE A 545 2.14 9.28 40.42
CA ILE A 545 0.79 9.68 40.84
C ILE A 545 -0.10 8.45 40.97
N ASP A 546 -0.66 8.23 42.16
CA ASP A 546 -1.64 7.17 42.41
C ASP A 546 -3.06 7.67 42.16
N ILE A 547 -3.81 6.99 41.28
CA ILE A 547 -5.21 7.31 41.00
C ILE A 547 -6.15 6.21 41.49
N ALA A 548 -7.35 6.60 41.96
CA ALA A 548 -8.38 5.64 42.31
C ALA A 548 -8.92 4.89 41.07
N THR A 549 -9.40 3.65 41.26
CA THR A 549 -9.94 2.82 40.17
C THR A 549 -11.45 2.57 40.23
N GLU A 550 -12.06 2.80 41.39
CA GLU A 550 -13.49 2.56 41.60
C GLU A 550 -14.23 3.90 41.65
N ASP A 551 -15.15 4.15 40.71
CA ASP A 551 -15.96 5.36 40.63
C ASP A 551 -17.38 5.09 41.16
N GLU A 552 -17.95 6.04 41.93
CA GLU A 552 -19.32 5.91 42.46
C GLU A 552 -20.40 6.34 41.45
N ASP A 553 -20.06 7.13 40.44
CA ASP A 553 -20.97 7.68 39.42
C ASP A 553 -21.02 6.85 38.13
N TRP A 554 -19.99 6.04 37.91
CA TRP A 554 -19.91 5.17 36.75
C TRP A 554 -19.35 3.82 37.21
N PRO A 555 -20.11 2.71 37.14
CA PRO A 555 -19.53 1.41 37.44
C PRO A 555 -18.32 1.19 36.51
N ASN A 556 -17.27 0.51 37.00
CA ASN A 556 -16.01 0.28 36.30
C ASN A 556 -16.15 0.23 34.77
N GLN A 557 -15.27 0.90 34.02
CA GLN A 557 -15.32 0.91 32.56
C GLN A 557 -15.51 -0.51 32.01
N PRO A 558 -16.45 -0.74 31.06
CA PRO A 558 -16.71 -2.06 30.53
C PRO A 558 -15.42 -2.72 30.05
N TRP A 559 -15.23 -3.98 30.40
CA TRP A 559 -14.05 -4.75 30.02
C TRP A 559 -13.83 -4.76 28.49
N LEU A 560 -14.90 -4.66 27.70
CA LEU A 560 -14.88 -4.55 26.24
C LEU A 560 -14.11 -3.33 25.74
N GLU A 561 -14.45 -2.13 26.23
CA GLU A 561 -13.79 -0.87 25.84
C GLU A 561 -12.32 -0.86 26.24
N ILE A 562 -12.02 -1.44 27.40
CA ILE A 562 -10.66 -1.62 27.90
C ILE A 562 -9.85 -2.48 26.93
N GLN A 563 -10.38 -3.63 26.50
CA GLN A 563 -9.67 -4.53 25.57
C GLN A 563 -9.41 -3.87 24.22
N GLN A 564 -10.39 -3.12 23.68
CA GLN A 564 -10.21 -2.37 22.44
C GLN A 564 -9.13 -1.28 22.58
N SER A 565 -9.16 -0.52 23.67
CA SER A 565 -8.17 0.51 23.94
C SER A 565 -6.75 -0.07 24.07
N ASN A 566 -6.62 -1.23 24.72
CA ASN A 566 -5.34 -1.95 24.80
C ASN A 566 -4.88 -2.40 23.41
N PHE A 567 -5.76 -3.01 22.62
CA PHE A 567 -5.44 -3.46 21.26
C PHE A 567 -4.88 -2.29 20.42
N LEU A 568 -5.57 -1.14 20.40
CA LEU A 568 -5.10 0.03 19.65
C LEU A 568 -3.77 0.54 20.17
N ARG A 569 -3.62 0.66 21.49
CA ARG A 569 -2.38 1.11 22.11
C ARG A 569 -1.18 0.19 21.79
N ASP A 570 -1.38 -1.11 21.93
CA ASP A 570 -0.30 -2.11 21.92
C ASP A 570 0.17 -2.41 20.50
N HIS A 571 -0.74 -2.33 19.51
CA HIS A 571 -0.45 -2.70 18.13
C HIS A 571 -0.32 -1.52 17.17
N ALA A 572 -0.78 -0.31 17.53
CA ALA A 572 -0.57 0.84 16.67
C ALA A 572 0.93 1.15 16.53
N PRO A 573 1.44 1.29 15.29
CA PRO A 573 2.83 1.61 15.03
C PRO A 573 3.15 2.95 15.65
N PHE A 574 4.38 3.10 16.12
CA PHE A 574 4.87 4.31 16.74
C PHE A 574 5.79 5.03 15.75
N VAL A 575 5.20 5.48 14.64
CA VAL A 575 5.90 6.09 13.51
C VAL A 575 5.15 7.34 13.07
N ASP A 576 5.87 8.45 12.96
CA ASP A 576 5.36 9.73 12.47
C ASP A 576 6.04 10.03 11.12
N ASN A 577 5.34 9.83 10.01
CA ASN A 577 5.95 9.92 8.68
C ASN A 577 5.97 11.32 8.08
N PHE A 578 5.01 12.18 8.44
CA PHE A 578 4.81 13.53 7.92
C PHE A 578 4.91 13.70 6.38
N GLU A 579 4.78 12.62 5.58
CA GLU A 579 5.02 12.66 4.12
C GLU A 579 3.80 13.07 3.29
N HIS A 580 2.59 12.98 3.84
CA HIS A 580 1.38 13.43 3.14
C HIS A 580 1.32 14.95 3.13
N THR A 581 1.46 15.52 1.93
CA THR A 581 1.27 16.94 1.70
C THR A 581 -0.19 17.23 1.36
N TRP A 582 -0.71 18.31 1.93
CA TRP A 582 -2.01 18.86 1.53
C TRP A 582 -1.92 19.40 0.10
N LEU A 583 -2.94 19.15 -0.72
CA LEU A 583 -2.95 19.71 -2.07
C LEU A 583 -3.07 21.25 -2.02
N PRO A 584 -2.54 21.98 -3.01
CA PRO A 584 -2.72 23.43 -3.08
C PRO A 584 -4.21 23.81 -3.00
N GLY A 585 -4.55 24.67 -2.03
CA GLY A 585 -5.93 25.14 -1.80
C GLY A 585 -6.82 24.21 -0.96
N GLU A 586 -6.29 23.08 -0.47
CA GLU A 586 -7.04 22.19 0.42
C GLU A 586 -7.25 22.82 1.81
N ASP A 587 -8.50 22.83 2.27
CA ASP A 587 -8.85 23.31 3.61
C ASP A 587 -8.62 22.21 4.65
N MET A 588 -7.40 22.21 5.20
CA MET A 588 -6.93 21.24 6.20
C MET A 588 -7.81 21.20 7.45
N GLU A 589 -8.26 22.37 7.91
CA GLU A 589 -9.13 22.47 9.08
C GLU A 589 -10.48 21.86 8.76
N ARG A 590 -11.10 22.25 7.65
CA ARG A 590 -12.39 21.67 7.25
C ARG A 590 -12.30 20.17 7.07
N TYR A 591 -11.19 19.64 6.55
CA TYR A 591 -11.01 18.20 6.49
C TYR A 591 -10.95 17.58 7.89
N VAL A 592 -10.05 18.04 8.76
CA VAL A 592 -9.93 17.49 10.13
C VAL A 592 -11.27 17.59 10.86
N MET A 593 -11.93 18.75 10.77
CA MET A 593 -13.26 18.98 11.34
C MET A 593 -14.35 18.12 10.68
N SER A 594 -14.22 17.72 9.41
CA SER A 594 -15.14 16.74 8.82
C SER A 594 -15.00 15.34 9.43
N LYS A 595 -13.83 15.02 9.98
CA LYS A 595 -13.53 13.70 10.57
C LYS A 595 -13.82 13.64 12.05
N VAL A 596 -13.41 14.67 12.78
CA VAL A 596 -13.52 14.70 14.24
C VAL A 596 -14.37 15.85 14.76
N GLY A 597 -14.81 16.80 13.93
CA GLY A 597 -15.48 18.02 14.37
C GLY A 597 -16.78 17.79 15.13
N SER A 598 -17.52 16.72 14.81
CA SER A 598 -18.71 16.31 15.57
C SER A 598 -18.40 15.89 17.02
N MET A 599 -17.13 15.58 17.32
CA MET A 599 -16.67 15.24 18.66
C MET A 599 -16.42 16.47 19.54
N TRP A 600 -16.31 17.65 18.94
CA TRP A 600 -16.00 18.90 19.63
C TRP A 600 -17.28 19.69 19.92
N PRO A 601 -17.30 20.51 21.00
CA PRO A 601 -18.35 21.50 21.19
C PRO A 601 -18.42 22.47 20.01
N ARG A 602 -19.60 23.07 19.78
CA ARG A 602 -19.76 24.10 18.76
C ARG A 602 -18.75 25.23 19.00
N VAL A 603 -17.90 25.49 18.00
CA VAL A 603 -16.97 26.61 18.02
C VAL A 603 -17.77 27.89 17.92
N ASN A 604 -17.77 28.69 18.99
CA ASN A 604 -18.52 29.93 19.07
C ASN A 604 -17.68 31.16 18.67
N VAL A 605 -16.36 30.99 18.50
CA VAL A 605 -15.44 32.07 18.13
C VAL A 605 -14.51 31.56 17.04
N HIS A 606 -14.55 32.19 15.86
CA HIS A 606 -13.68 31.86 14.74
C HIS A 606 -12.55 32.88 14.60
N TRP A 607 -11.33 32.36 14.52
CA TRP A 607 -10.11 33.16 14.39
C TRP A 607 -9.58 32.95 12.99
N ASN A 608 -9.86 33.88 12.08
CA ASN A 608 -9.52 33.73 10.66
C ASN A 608 -8.01 33.80 10.42
N ASP A 609 -7.28 34.50 11.28
CA ASP A 609 -5.82 34.61 11.26
C ASP A 609 -5.20 33.78 12.41
N ARG A 610 -4.36 32.82 12.04
CA ARG A 610 -3.80 31.79 12.93
C ARG A 610 -2.27 31.85 13.05
N TYR A 611 -1.61 32.57 12.15
CA TYR A 611 -0.16 32.50 11.99
C TYR A 611 0.54 33.80 12.35
N SER A 612 -0.17 34.93 12.21
CA SER A 612 0.41 36.24 12.47
C SER A 612 0.87 36.40 13.91
N ASP A 613 1.58 37.50 14.12
CA ASP A 613 1.96 37.95 15.46
C ASP A 613 0.71 38.27 16.28
N ARG A 614 -0.35 38.80 15.65
CA ARG A 614 -1.62 39.03 16.33
C ARG A 614 -2.25 37.74 16.83
N ALA A 615 -2.17 36.65 16.08
CA ALA A 615 -2.66 35.35 16.52
C ALA A 615 -1.88 34.85 17.74
N LEU A 616 -0.55 35.07 17.78
CA LEU A 616 0.28 34.74 18.94
C LEU A 616 -0.06 35.60 20.17
N GLU A 617 -0.25 36.90 20.00
CA GLU A 617 -0.66 37.82 21.07
C GLU A 617 -1.99 37.41 21.69
N LEU A 618 -2.98 37.14 20.84
CA LEU A 618 -4.29 36.70 21.29
C LEU A 618 -4.22 35.32 21.95
N LEU A 619 -3.36 34.41 21.48
CA LEU A 619 -3.12 33.12 22.15
C LEU A 619 -2.60 33.30 23.58
N ALA A 620 -1.69 34.27 23.78
CA ALA A 620 -1.08 34.57 25.07
C ALA A 620 -2.02 35.34 26.01
N PHE A 621 -2.78 36.32 25.52
CA PHE A 621 -3.58 37.22 26.37
C PHE A 621 -5.07 36.87 26.44
N ASN A 622 -5.60 36.16 25.44
CA ASN A 622 -7.04 35.82 25.31
C ASN A 622 -7.28 34.31 25.11
N GLY A 623 -6.22 33.53 24.96
CA GLY A 623 -6.27 32.09 24.76
C GLY A 623 -5.75 31.33 25.97
N PHE A 624 -5.36 30.08 25.74
CA PHE A 624 -4.92 29.19 26.82
C PHE A 624 -3.53 29.53 27.37
N GLY A 625 -2.82 30.54 26.84
CA GLY A 625 -1.56 31.02 27.42
C GLY A 625 -1.74 31.97 28.61
N GLN A 626 -2.95 32.50 28.81
CA GLN A 626 -3.21 33.61 29.72
C GLN A 626 -2.82 33.32 31.18
N HIS A 627 -2.99 32.09 31.66
CA HIS A 627 -2.65 31.72 33.05
C HIS A 627 -1.14 31.58 33.29
N LEU A 628 -0.31 31.63 32.25
CA LEU A 628 1.15 31.62 32.34
C LEU A 628 1.77 33.00 32.11
N LEU A 629 0.96 34.01 31.78
CA LEU A 629 1.44 35.36 31.53
C LEU A 629 1.85 36.03 32.85
N THR A 630 3.12 36.37 32.98
CA THR A 630 3.66 37.07 34.15
C THR A 630 4.15 38.45 33.76
N LYS A 631 4.00 39.41 34.68
CA LYS A 631 4.66 40.71 34.58
C LYS A 631 6.14 40.51 34.91
N LEU A 632 7.04 41.04 34.09
CA LEU A 632 8.48 40.98 34.35
C LEU A 632 8.81 41.82 35.59
N PRO A 633 9.80 41.40 36.41
CA PRO A 633 10.27 42.19 37.56
C PRO A 633 10.66 43.61 37.16
N GLU A 634 11.41 43.72 36.05
CA GLU A 634 11.77 44.97 35.39
C GLU A 634 11.49 44.88 33.90
N ALA A 635 11.11 46.01 33.29
CA ALA A 635 10.92 46.07 31.85
C ALA A 635 12.29 45.96 31.17
N HIS A 636 12.40 45.16 30.11
CA HIS A 636 13.62 45.09 29.33
C HIS A 636 13.77 46.35 28.45
N ASP A 637 15.00 46.65 28.03
CA ASP A 637 15.33 47.81 27.17
C ASP A 637 14.55 47.85 25.85
N ASP A 638 14.10 46.69 25.35
CA ASP A 638 13.29 46.59 24.13
C ASP A 638 11.78 46.77 24.38
N GLY A 639 11.40 47.26 25.55
CA GLY A 639 10.01 47.53 25.93
C GLY A 639 9.22 46.29 26.34
N SER A 640 9.87 45.12 26.48
CA SER A 640 9.24 43.93 27.03
C SER A 640 8.81 44.17 28.48
N TYR A 641 7.56 43.82 28.80
CA TYR A 641 6.92 44.07 30.09
C TYR A 641 6.22 42.83 30.66
N TYR A 642 5.71 41.96 29.78
CA TYR A 642 5.16 40.66 30.14
C TYR A 642 6.00 39.54 29.50
N GLY A 643 6.01 38.38 30.16
CA GLY A 643 6.68 37.18 29.68
C GLY A 643 5.83 35.94 29.84
N ILE A 644 6.03 34.97 28.95
CA ILE A 644 5.67 33.56 29.17
C ILE A 644 6.96 32.77 29.02
N CYS A 645 7.53 32.35 30.15
CA CYS A 645 8.84 31.73 30.20
C CYS A 645 8.74 30.19 30.16
N LEU A 646 9.09 29.59 29.01
CA LEU A 646 9.03 28.15 28.76
C LEU A 646 10.40 27.56 28.39
N ASN A 647 11.46 28.36 28.30
CA ASN A 647 12.78 27.94 27.83
C ASN A 647 13.41 26.84 28.71
N PHE A 648 12.97 26.73 29.98
CA PHE A 648 13.31 25.59 30.84
C PHE A 648 12.98 24.24 30.20
N MET A 649 11.94 24.17 29.35
CA MET A 649 11.54 22.93 28.66
C MET A 649 12.59 22.42 27.67
N LYS A 650 13.65 23.18 27.37
CA LYS A 650 14.83 22.73 26.60
C LYS A 650 15.53 21.54 27.26
N SER A 651 15.46 21.42 28.59
CA SER A 651 16.05 20.31 29.33
C SER A 651 15.29 18.99 29.16
N LEU A 652 14.01 19.06 28.77
CA LEU A 652 13.16 17.89 28.64
C LEU A 652 13.64 16.99 27.52
N GLU A 653 13.77 15.70 27.81
CA GLU A 653 14.12 14.72 26.80
C GLU A 653 12.99 14.52 25.80
N VAL A 654 13.32 14.64 24.51
CA VAL A 654 12.40 14.42 23.39
C VAL A 654 12.91 13.25 22.55
N ARG A 655 12.00 12.63 21.82
CA ARG A 655 12.31 11.53 20.92
C ARG A 655 13.20 11.98 19.75
N PRO A 656 14.02 11.07 19.18
CA PRO A 656 14.77 11.35 17.96
C PRO A 656 13.87 11.90 16.83
N GLY A 657 14.39 12.83 16.03
CA GLY A 657 13.66 13.48 14.94
C GLY A 657 12.81 14.69 15.35
N TYR A 658 12.53 14.88 16.63
CA TYR A 658 11.77 16.03 17.12
C TYR A 658 12.68 17.18 17.56
N ALA A 659 12.24 18.41 17.29
CA ALA A 659 12.86 19.60 17.87
C ALA A 659 12.63 19.65 19.39
N LYS A 660 13.64 20.09 20.13
CA LYS A 660 13.51 20.38 21.57
C LYS A 660 12.46 21.47 21.81
N TYR A 661 11.63 21.25 22.83
CA TYR A 661 10.75 22.27 23.40
C TYR A 661 11.55 23.41 24.05
N GLY A 662 10.85 24.47 24.41
CA GLY A 662 11.37 25.65 25.08
C GLY A 662 11.46 26.85 24.16
N ALA A 663 10.84 27.94 24.61
CA ALA A 663 10.96 29.27 24.05
C ALA A 663 10.27 30.26 25.00
N ASP A 664 10.93 31.34 25.38
CA ASP A 664 10.34 32.43 26.16
C ASP A 664 9.77 33.47 25.20
N ALA A 665 8.48 33.80 25.31
CA ALA A 665 7.89 34.89 24.54
C ALA A 665 7.71 36.13 25.41
N PHE A 666 8.13 37.28 24.88
CA PHE A 666 8.05 38.55 25.57
C PHE A 666 7.12 39.50 24.86
N PHE A 667 6.41 40.32 25.64
CA PHE A 667 5.39 41.22 25.15
C PHE A 667 5.50 42.58 25.81
N THR A 668 5.17 43.64 25.07
CA THR A 668 5.05 45.00 25.61
C THR A 668 3.90 45.12 26.61
N SER A 669 3.82 46.24 27.32
CA SER A 669 2.69 46.57 28.20
C SER A 669 1.33 46.63 27.47
N LYS A 670 1.34 46.77 26.14
CA LYS A 670 0.14 46.72 25.29
C LYS A 670 -0.14 45.32 24.71
N GLY A 671 0.58 44.30 25.16
CA GLY A 671 0.43 42.91 24.71
C GLY A 671 0.95 42.64 23.29
N LYS A 672 1.87 43.47 22.78
CA LYS A 672 2.54 43.26 21.48
C LYS A 672 3.80 42.44 21.64
N VAL A 673 3.97 41.38 20.85
CA VAL A 673 5.15 40.51 20.93
C VAL A 673 6.41 41.28 20.52
N THR A 674 7.47 41.20 21.34
CA THR A 674 8.74 41.92 21.13
C THR A 674 9.83 41.00 20.63
N LYS A 675 9.94 39.81 21.22
CA LYS A 675 10.93 38.78 20.89
C LYS A 675 10.51 37.41 21.42
N ILE A 676 11.12 36.38 20.86
CA ILE A 676 11.09 35.02 21.38
C ILE A 676 12.54 34.57 21.60
N ILE A 677 12.84 34.02 22.78
CA ILE A 677 14.17 33.48 23.12
C ILE A 677 14.08 31.96 23.21
N ARG A 678 14.80 31.24 22.34
CA ARG A 678 14.87 29.78 22.33
C ARG A 678 16.31 29.32 22.55
N GLY A 679 16.55 28.65 23.68
CA GLY A 679 17.90 28.44 24.16
C GLY A 679 18.59 29.79 24.34
N ASP A 680 19.64 30.01 23.57
CA ASP A 680 20.47 31.22 23.62
C ASP A 680 20.20 32.14 22.42
N ILE A 681 19.22 31.80 21.57
CA ILE A 681 18.90 32.51 20.33
C ILE A 681 17.66 33.38 20.55
N ALA A 682 17.81 34.69 20.40
CA ALA A 682 16.70 35.63 20.36
C ALA A 682 16.28 35.89 18.89
N SER A 683 14.98 35.81 18.62
CA SER A 683 14.38 36.18 17.33
C SER A 683 13.31 37.24 17.53
N ARG A 684 13.19 38.16 16.57
CA ARG A 684 12.27 39.29 16.56
C ARG A 684 11.37 39.26 15.31
N PRO A 685 10.23 39.96 15.32
CA PRO A 685 9.40 40.13 14.13
C PRO A 685 10.22 40.63 12.92
N GLY A 686 10.15 39.89 11.82
CA GLY A 686 10.88 40.19 10.58
C GLY A 686 12.19 39.41 10.41
N ASP A 687 12.71 38.77 11.46
CA ASP A 687 13.89 37.91 11.33
C ASP A 687 13.57 36.65 10.51
N SER A 688 14.56 36.12 9.79
CA SER A 688 14.41 34.88 9.00
C SER A 688 14.00 33.66 9.85
N GLY A 689 14.33 33.66 11.15
CA GLY A 689 13.95 32.63 12.11
C GLY A 689 12.62 32.86 12.83
N TRP A 690 11.91 33.97 12.57
CA TRP A 690 10.76 34.41 13.36
C TRP A 690 9.60 33.41 13.35
N GLU A 691 9.20 32.93 12.17
CA GLU A 691 8.09 31.97 12.05
C GLU A 691 8.41 30.64 12.74
N TYR A 692 9.67 30.20 12.67
CA TYR A 692 10.12 29.00 13.37
C TYR A 692 10.13 29.21 14.90
N ALA A 693 10.58 30.37 15.39
CA ALA A 693 10.54 30.70 16.80
C ALA A 693 9.09 30.73 17.33
N LYS A 694 8.16 31.32 16.58
CA LYS A 694 6.72 31.28 16.90
C LYS A 694 6.17 29.85 16.94
N LEU A 695 6.56 29.01 16.00
CA LEU A 695 6.18 27.59 15.98
C LEU A 695 6.69 26.87 17.24
N CYS A 696 7.96 27.02 17.59
CA CYS A 696 8.55 26.41 18.79
C CYS A 696 7.87 26.90 20.08
N PHE A 697 7.59 28.20 20.18
CA PHE A 697 6.85 28.76 21.31
C PHE A 697 5.45 28.17 21.42
N ARG A 698 4.67 28.17 20.32
CA ARG A 698 3.30 27.63 20.31
C ARG A 698 3.30 26.14 20.70
N GLY A 699 4.21 25.34 20.16
CA GLY A 699 4.36 23.93 20.50
C GLY A 699 4.74 23.70 21.98
N SER A 700 5.62 24.53 22.52
CA SER A 700 6.01 24.48 23.94
C SER A 700 4.87 24.90 24.86
N LEU A 701 4.16 25.98 24.52
CA LEU A 701 3.01 26.48 25.26
C LEU A 701 1.89 25.44 25.29
N GLN A 702 1.53 24.89 24.13
CA GLN A 702 0.53 23.83 24.01
C GLN A 702 0.89 22.62 24.88
N THR A 703 2.16 22.20 24.86
CA THR A 703 2.65 21.05 25.65
C THR A 703 2.61 21.35 27.14
N LYS A 704 3.10 22.52 27.56
CA LYS A 704 3.09 22.96 28.97
C LYS A 704 1.67 23.01 29.51
N VAL A 705 0.76 23.66 28.78
CA VAL A 705 -0.60 23.87 29.25
C VAL A 705 -1.39 22.57 29.23
N THR A 706 -1.31 21.81 28.14
CA THR A 706 -2.20 20.65 27.93
C THR A 706 -1.69 19.40 28.63
N ALA A 707 -0.41 19.03 28.45
CA ALA A 707 0.14 17.82 29.03
C ALA A 707 0.52 18.02 30.50
N VAL A 708 1.18 19.14 30.83
CA VAL A 708 1.75 19.35 32.18
C VAL A 708 0.74 19.98 33.14
N ASP A 709 0.18 21.16 32.83
CA ASP A 709 -0.71 21.83 33.78
C ASP A 709 -2.08 21.16 33.84
N HIS A 710 -2.72 20.95 32.69
CA HIS A 710 -4.08 20.43 32.62
C HIS A 710 -4.16 18.93 32.92
N LEU A 711 -3.48 18.09 32.15
CA LEU A 711 -3.58 16.64 32.29
C LEU A 711 -2.88 16.13 33.57
N LEU A 712 -1.61 16.47 33.78
CA LEU A 712 -0.88 16.03 34.96
C LEU A 712 -1.29 16.81 36.22
N GLY A 713 -1.15 18.14 36.19
CA GLY A 713 -1.36 19.00 37.36
C GLY A 713 -2.80 19.01 37.86
N ILE A 714 -3.78 19.22 36.99
CA ILE A 714 -5.18 19.32 37.39
C ILE A 714 -5.85 17.94 37.43
N HIS A 715 -5.89 17.22 36.32
CA HIS A 715 -6.64 15.96 36.24
C HIS A 715 -6.03 14.85 37.09
N ALA A 716 -4.76 14.53 36.87
CA ALA A 716 -4.13 13.39 37.55
C ALA A 716 -3.77 13.69 39.01
N THR A 717 -3.36 14.92 39.34
CA THR A 717 -2.97 15.30 40.70
C THR A 717 -4.11 15.93 41.50
N VAL A 718 -4.48 17.19 41.23
CA VAL A 718 -5.39 17.96 42.11
C VAL A 718 -6.78 17.32 42.21
N ALA A 719 -7.41 17.01 41.07
CA ALA A 719 -8.74 16.43 41.05
C ALA A 719 -8.76 15.05 41.72
N ASN A 720 -7.73 14.23 41.51
CA ASN A 720 -7.63 12.92 42.13
C ASN A 720 -7.45 13.00 43.66
N ILE A 721 -6.55 13.87 44.16
CA ILE A 721 -6.38 14.10 45.61
C ILE A 721 -7.69 14.57 46.23
N MET A 722 -8.38 15.51 45.58
CA MET A 722 -9.68 16.01 46.01
C MET A 722 -10.70 14.87 46.12
N VAL A 723 -10.80 14.00 45.11
CA VAL A 723 -11.74 12.86 45.12
C VAL A 723 -11.40 11.87 46.23
N VAL A 724 -10.14 11.45 46.32
CA VAL A 724 -9.67 10.46 47.30
C VAL A 724 -9.89 10.97 48.72
N ALA A 725 -9.45 12.19 49.02
CA ALA A 725 -9.63 12.79 50.35
C ALA A 725 -11.11 12.86 50.74
N ASN A 726 -11.99 13.33 49.84
CA ASN A 726 -13.42 13.43 50.14
C ASN A 726 -14.10 12.06 50.31
N ARG A 727 -13.70 11.03 49.54
CA ARG A 727 -14.36 9.71 49.59
C ARG A 727 -13.85 8.82 50.71
N GLU A 728 -12.60 8.97 51.12
CA GLU A 728 -12.00 8.19 52.20
C GLU A 728 -12.22 8.84 53.58
N GLN A 729 -12.22 10.17 53.66
CA GLN A 729 -12.22 10.89 54.95
C GLN A 729 -13.60 11.41 55.38
N LEU A 730 -14.54 11.65 54.46
CA LEU A 730 -15.84 12.24 54.79
C LEU A 730 -17.01 11.24 54.65
N PRO A 731 -17.94 11.20 55.63
CA PRO A 731 -19.13 10.36 55.52
C PRO A 731 -20.04 10.82 54.36
N PRO A 732 -20.87 9.93 53.79
CA PRO A 732 -21.74 10.26 52.65
C PRO A 732 -22.67 11.46 52.87
N THR A 733 -23.10 11.69 54.12
CA THR A 733 -23.99 12.78 54.52
C THR A 733 -23.29 14.12 54.74
N HIS A 734 -21.96 14.18 54.67
CA HIS A 734 -21.19 15.39 54.97
C HIS A 734 -21.51 16.53 53.98
N PRO A 735 -21.83 17.76 54.44
CA PRO A 735 -22.20 18.88 53.56
C PRO A 735 -21.15 19.23 52.50
N LEU A 736 -19.85 19.23 52.86
CA LEU A 736 -18.77 19.46 51.89
C LEU A 736 -18.72 18.39 50.79
N ARG A 737 -19.04 17.14 51.11
CA ARG A 737 -19.05 16.05 50.13
C ARG A 737 -20.18 16.22 49.11
N ARG A 738 -21.32 16.78 49.54
CA ARG A 738 -22.42 17.17 48.65
C ARG A 738 -22.08 18.39 47.79
N LEU A 739 -21.43 19.40 48.40
CA LEU A 739 -21.03 20.63 47.71
C LEU A 739 -19.99 20.37 46.61
N ILE A 740 -19.02 19.50 46.88
CA ILE A 740 -17.90 19.21 45.96
C ILE A 740 -18.33 18.22 44.85
N LYS A 741 -19.43 17.49 45.04
CA LYS A 741 -19.88 16.42 44.13
C LYS A 741 -19.90 16.81 42.64
N PRO A 742 -20.42 17.99 42.22
CA PRO A 742 -20.41 18.38 40.82
C PRO A 742 -19.00 18.49 40.21
N PHE A 743 -17.99 18.80 41.03
CA PHE A 743 -16.60 18.96 40.62
C PHE A 743 -15.80 17.64 40.61
N THR A 744 -16.29 16.62 41.32
CA THR A 744 -15.66 15.28 41.40
C THR A 744 -16.43 14.21 40.62
N PHE A 745 -17.50 14.60 39.95
CA PHE A 745 -18.38 13.68 39.22
C PHE A 745 -17.60 12.95 38.12
N ARG A 746 -17.63 11.60 38.16
CA ARG A 746 -16.92 10.70 37.22
C ARG A 746 -15.41 10.89 37.10
N SER A 747 -14.77 11.68 37.98
CA SER A 747 -13.35 11.98 37.87
C SER A 747 -12.49 10.72 37.99
N VAL A 748 -12.91 9.71 38.77
CA VAL A 748 -12.19 8.44 38.90
C VAL A 748 -12.26 7.66 37.58
N ALA A 749 -13.45 7.49 37.01
CA ALA A 749 -13.63 6.75 35.75
C ALA A 749 -12.89 7.38 34.57
N ILE A 750 -12.84 8.72 34.52
CA ILE A 750 -12.08 9.47 33.51
C ILE A 750 -10.58 9.26 33.70
N ASN A 751 -10.07 9.46 34.91
CA ASN A 751 -8.64 9.34 35.21
C ASN A 751 -8.16 7.89 35.03
N TYR A 752 -8.96 6.90 35.42
CA TYR A 752 -8.64 5.49 35.21
C TYR A 752 -8.54 5.14 33.72
N GLY A 753 -9.49 5.62 32.91
CA GLY A 753 -9.42 5.49 31.45
C GLY A 753 -8.21 6.18 30.84
N ALA A 754 -7.95 7.41 31.27
CA ALA A 754 -6.78 8.18 30.84
C ALA A 754 -5.47 7.46 31.19
N GLY A 755 -5.39 6.83 32.36
CA GLY A 755 -4.24 6.01 32.78
C GLY A 755 -3.91 4.88 31.79
N ARG A 756 -4.93 4.28 31.18
CA ARG A 756 -4.75 3.19 30.21
C ARG A 756 -4.47 3.67 28.79
N ALA A 757 -5.18 4.69 28.34
CA ALA A 757 -5.14 5.14 26.95
C ALA A 757 -4.04 6.19 26.69
N LEU A 758 -3.73 7.04 27.68
CA LEU A 758 -2.79 8.14 27.55
C LEU A 758 -1.40 7.81 28.11
N PHE A 759 -1.33 7.40 29.39
CA PHE A 759 -0.08 7.31 30.18
C PHE A 759 0.73 6.02 29.99
N TRP A 760 0.11 4.98 29.46
CA TRP A 760 0.79 3.71 29.21
C TRP A 760 1.90 3.90 28.14
N PRO A 761 3.00 3.13 28.15
CA PRO A 761 3.98 3.16 27.06
C PRO A 761 3.31 2.91 25.71
N LYS A 762 3.66 3.68 24.67
CA LYS A 762 2.97 3.74 23.36
C LYS A 762 1.52 4.27 23.43
N GLY A 763 1.10 4.83 24.54
CA GLY A 763 -0.19 5.50 24.72
C GLY A 763 -0.27 6.84 23.98
N MET A 764 -1.47 7.40 23.92
CA MET A 764 -1.74 8.63 23.16
C MET A 764 -0.94 9.84 23.64
N LEU A 765 -0.55 9.90 24.92
CA LEU A 765 0.27 11.01 25.41
C LEU A 765 1.66 10.97 24.79
N GLN A 766 2.28 9.78 24.77
CA GLN A 766 3.55 9.59 24.09
C GLN A 766 3.36 9.88 22.59
N ARG A 767 2.28 9.45 21.95
CA ARG A 767 2.04 9.72 20.52
C ARG A 767 1.88 11.21 20.20
N ALA A 768 1.14 11.96 21.01
CA ALA A 768 0.77 13.35 20.73
C ALA A 768 1.87 14.38 21.06
N TYR A 769 2.85 14.02 21.89
CA TYR A 769 3.91 14.93 22.33
C TYR A 769 5.28 14.32 22.11
N ALA A 770 6.29 15.17 21.87
CA ALA A 770 7.64 14.73 21.53
C ALA A 770 8.40 14.12 22.71
N LEU A 771 7.88 14.19 23.93
CA LEU A 771 8.57 13.76 25.15
C LEU A 771 8.84 12.23 25.15
N THR A 772 9.99 11.83 25.68
CA THR A 772 10.25 10.43 26.06
C THR A 772 9.60 10.12 27.41
N ASP A 773 9.60 8.86 27.83
CA ASP A 773 9.14 8.46 29.17
C ASP A 773 9.92 9.17 30.29
N LYS A 774 11.22 9.43 30.06
CA LYS A 774 12.06 10.22 30.95
C LYS A 774 11.70 11.71 30.87
N GLY A 775 11.51 12.25 29.66
CA GLY A 775 11.00 13.60 29.43
C GLY A 775 9.71 13.89 30.19
N MET A 776 8.77 12.94 30.18
CA MET A 776 7.53 13.01 30.95
C MET A 776 7.79 13.04 32.46
N LYS A 777 8.64 12.16 33.00
CA LYS A 777 8.98 12.16 34.44
C LYS A 777 9.59 13.48 34.90
N GLN A 778 10.49 14.07 34.09
CA GLN A 778 11.10 15.38 34.35
C GLN A 778 10.03 16.46 34.56
N THR A 779 8.91 16.43 33.82
CA THR A 779 7.82 17.40 34.01
C THR A 779 7.14 17.33 35.39
N THR A 780 7.26 16.22 36.11
CA THR A 780 6.66 16.06 37.46
C THR A 780 7.69 16.22 38.58
N GLN A 781 8.95 15.88 38.33
CA GLN A 781 10.04 15.95 39.31
C GLN A 781 10.65 17.35 39.39
N ASP A 782 10.76 18.04 38.26
CA ASP A 782 11.41 19.37 38.17
C ASP A 782 10.39 20.52 38.26
N ALA A 783 9.09 20.24 38.16
CA ALA A 783 8.03 21.27 38.20
C ALA A 783 7.94 22.08 39.51
N PRO A 784 8.14 21.52 40.72
CA PRO A 784 8.13 22.31 41.95
C PRO A 784 9.30 23.31 42.02
N ALA A 785 10.47 22.94 41.48
CA ALA A 785 11.67 23.80 41.51
C ALA A 785 11.56 25.03 40.60
N HIS A 786 10.67 25.01 39.61
CA HIS A 786 10.57 26.09 38.61
C HIS A 786 9.31 26.95 38.73
N ARG A 787 8.36 26.62 39.62
CA ARG A 787 7.25 27.53 39.97
C ARG A 787 7.67 28.69 40.89
N HIS A 788 8.88 28.65 41.44
CA HIS A 788 9.38 29.61 42.43
C HIS A 788 10.69 30.32 42.05
N ASN A 789 11.20 30.15 40.82
CA ASN A 789 12.33 30.97 40.36
C ASN A 789 11.84 32.36 39.89
N ASP A 790 11.33 33.14 40.83
CA ASP A 790 11.22 34.61 40.75
C ASP A 790 12.60 35.29 40.94
N ALA A 791 13.69 34.53 41.00
CA ALA A 791 15.03 35.07 41.24
C ALA A 791 16.10 34.23 40.53
N ALA A 792 16.22 34.39 39.21
CA ALA A 792 17.49 34.31 38.45
C ALA A 792 17.20 34.21 36.96
N VAL A 793 17.05 35.36 36.30
CA VAL A 793 17.57 35.54 34.95
C VAL A 793 18.79 36.46 35.14
N PRO A 794 19.97 36.15 34.57
CA PRO A 794 21.13 37.04 34.65
C PRO A 794 20.85 38.42 34.05
#